data_AF-B4CTX8-F1
#
_entry.id   AF-B4CTX8-F1
#
_cell.length_a   1.000
_cell.length_b   1.000
_cell.length_c   1.000
_cell.angle_alpha   90.00
_cell.angle_beta   90.00
_cell.angle_gamma   90.00
#
_symmetry.space_group_name_H-M   'P 1'
#
loop_
_entity.id
_entity.type
_entity.pdbx_description
1 polymer ?
#
loop_
_entity_poly.entity_id
_entity_poly.type
_entity_poly.pdbx_seq_one_letter_code
_entity_poly.pdbx_strand_id
1 'polypeptide(L)'
;MFRRCLAVLLTLSLPALAESDPDLFAKDNLMAWCIVPFDGMKRGPEARAEMLEKLGLKHFAYDYRAEQIPTWGDELDALKRHGISLDAWWFPNTLNDEAKKALELFQRHHVHPQLWVTGGGAPTKSPEEQAQRVDTEAKRIRLIAEAAAQIGCKVGLYNHEQWFGEPENEIAIIEQLKKDGVNNVGLVYNFHHGHSQLDRFPELLEKMKPYLLAINLDGMFRDGNKIGRQIVPIGQGDLDLQLLRTIRDSGWQGPIGVLNHTGEDAEARLQDNLDGLAWLDGLLHGQRTPQPVPRSWRAPAWPPIAGDKSDGDELIIPAATDDELTRANGWPADTDMRKWERSLGGETSNRFTTLKQITKANVGKLEMAWTYHSGDGTSNIQCNPIIVDGVMFAPTGGWNIVALDATTGRELWRFTPEHQGKRLEDQPARRGLLYWKGDGDNRARVLFGAGNWIYALDPQTGKVIDSFGKNGRTDIPTAATAVGAIYRDVLVVAGYLGDIFGYDVRTGEPLWTFHTKPLPGEYGHNTWSHLEQGANCWGGMALDESRGIAYISTGSPKPNYLGMNHTGDNLFGDCVIAIDALTGKRVWHFQEIRHDVWDWDIPAPPNLVTVERNGIKVDAVAQVTKLGNTLLLDRTNGKPLFPYRLKRVKTELLPGDQAAPFEPMPELPEPFARQAFTPNDIPASPDVQAVVLPVIQRANTGAYPSIQPAKPTLLFNIHGGAEWTGATANPGTGMLYVTANEIPWFVTSFRDDDPEPAKPPTAGEQAYMTICVACHGPDRKGIGHAPPLRGVRHRLNEEQILEQLKNGRGSMPPMLPALKPEQVKPLIDFLLCRDRPIPPLDPKAPPKWTFGGWNRLQDAQGYPGCTPPWGTLTCVNLNTGKIAWKVPFGEYPELAEKGVPKTGQENFGGAMLTSTGVIVAGGTRDKKVRAFDASNGDELWSYQLPLHSTAPPASYEANGRQFIVVPVTGGGKLGGPTGDAWMAFALPK
;
A
#
# COMPACT_ATOMS: atom_id res chain seq x y z
N MET A 1 56.58 39.26 22.94
CA MET A 1 56.63 40.67 22.52
C MET A 1 56.96 40.74 21.04
N PHE A 2 56.06 41.36 20.24
CA PHE A 2 56.26 42.00 18.91
C PHE A 2 56.89 41.19 17.75
N ARG A 3 56.09 40.71 16.79
CA ARG A 3 55.52 41.36 15.57
C ARG A 3 56.40 41.18 14.33
N ARG A 4 55.94 40.37 13.34
CA ARG A 4 55.39 40.85 12.05
C ARG A 4 55.07 39.66 11.12
N CYS A 5 53.82 39.63 10.66
CA CYS A 5 53.29 38.74 9.62
C CYS A 5 53.69 39.22 8.22
N LEU A 6 53.94 38.26 7.32
CA LEU A 6 53.61 38.37 5.90
C LEU A 6 53.34 36.94 5.38
N ALA A 7 52.09 36.64 5.03
CA ALA A 7 51.72 35.42 4.32
C ALA A 7 50.91 35.84 3.10
N VAL A 8 51.38 35.40 1.93
CA VAL A 8 50.78 35.59 0.61
C VAL A 8 49.53 34.70 0.53
N LEU A 9 48.37 35.31 0.24
CA LEU A 9 47.10 34.62 0.00
C LEU A 9 46.81 34.69 -1.50
N LEU A 10 46.77 33.52 -2.15
CA LEU A 10 46.16 33.32 -3.46
C LEU A 10 44.64 33.53 -3.33
N THR A 11 44.09 34.48 -4.08
CA THR A 11 42.64 34.67 -4.23
C THR A 11 42.10 33.67 -5.25
N LEU A 12 41.49 32.58 -4.78
CA LEU A 12 40.49 31.82 -5.53
C LEU A 12 39.12 32.45 -5.25
N SER A 13 38.55 33.06 -6.28
CA SER A 13 37.18 33.58 -6.29
C SER A 13 36.18 32.43 -6.15
N LEU A 14 35.58 32.31 -4.95
CA LEU A 14 34.33 31.58 -4.75
C LEU A 14 33.20 32.32 -5.48
N PRO A 15 32.26 31.63 -6.15
CA PRO A 15 31.04 32.29 -6.58
C PRO A 15 30.32 32.77 -5.33
N ALA A 16 29.95 34.04 -5.31
CA ALA A 16 29.10 34.59 -4.27
C ALA A 16 27.82 33.75 -4.22
N LEU A 17 27.57 33.11 -3.07
CA LEU A 17 26.23 32.68 -2.70
C LEU A 17 25.34 33.92 -2.81
N ALA A 18 24.37 33.86 -3.71
CA ALA A 18 23.38 34.90 -3.88
C ALA A 18 22.74 35.19 -2.51
N GLU A 19 22.74 36.47 -2.14
CA GLU A 19 21.97 36.99 -1.01
C GLU A 19 20.49 36.60 -1.17
N SER A 20 19.88 36.22 -0.04
CA SER A 20 18.49 35.83 0.19
C SER A 20 17.48 36.14 -0.93
N ASP A 21 16.98 35.08 -1.55
CA ASP A 21 15.80 35.07 -2.42
C ASP A 21 14.56 35.49 -1.60
N PRO A 22 13.70 36.41 -2.06
CA PRO A 22 12.41 36.63 -1.42
C PRO A 22 11.62 35.30 -1.40
N ASP A 23 11.12 34.94 -0.23
CA ASP A 23 10.30 33.75 -0.03
C ASP A 23 9.03 33.84 -0.92
N LEU A 24 9.00 33.05 -1.99
CA LEU A 24 7.96 33.03 -3.02
C LEU A 24 6.55 32.85 -2.44
N PHE A 25 6.43 32.11 -1.34
CA PHE A 25 5.15 31.80 -0.68
C PHE A 25 4.88 32.69 0.55
N ALA A 26 5.71 33.71 0.79
CA ALA A 26 5.50 34.67 1.86
C ALA A 26 4.20 35.45 1.65
N LYS A 27 3.52 35.79 2.76
CA LYS A 27 2.24 36.51 2.75
C LYS A 27 2.26 37.82 1.95
N ASP A 28 3.40 38.51 1.92
CA ASP A 28 3.56 39.75 1.15
C ASP A 28 3.56 39.54 -0.38
N ASN A 29 3.69 38.30 -0.89
CA ASN A 29 3.55 37.95 -2.30
C ASN A 29 2.19 37.28 -2.62
N LEU A 30 1.34 37.07 -1.61
CA LEU A 30 0.07 36.37 -1.76
C LEU A 30 -1.09 37.32 -2.08
N MET A 31 -1.87 36.95 -3.09
CA MET A 31 -3.03 37.68 -3.57
C MET A 31 -4.32 36.90 -3.27
N ALA A 32 -5.26 37.51 -2.56
CA ALA A 32 -6.59 36.92 -2.37
C ALA A 32 -7.32 36.88 -3.73
N TRP A 33 -7.90 35.73 -4.09
CA TRP A 33 -8.59 35.55 -5.36
C TRP A 33 -9.97 34.88 -5.22
N CYS A 34 -10.90 35.31 -6.06
CA CYS A 34 -12.24 34.75 -6.22
C CYS A 34 -13.18 35.00 -5.02
N ILE A 35 -12.98 36.09 -4.29
CA ILE A 35 -13.65 36.31 -3.00
C ILE A 35 -15.12 36.71 -3.16
N VAL A 36 -15.43 37.66 -4.03
CA VAL A 36 -16.66 38.46 -3.93
C VAL A 36 -17.94 37.65 -4.23
N PRO A 37 -18.04 36.86 -5.31
CA PRO A 37 -19.23 36.06 -5.58
C PRO A 37 -19.34 34.81 -4.71
N PHE A 38 -18.25 34.44 -4.02
CA PHE A 38 -18.18 33.19 -3.24
C PHE A 38 -18.00 33.43 -1.74
N ASP A 39 -18.13 34.65 -1.25
CA ASP A 39 -18.17 34.92 0.18
C ASP A 39 -19.56 34.56 0.73
N GLY A 40 -19.65 33.45 1.46
CA GLY A 40 -20.87 32.97 2.11
C GLY A 40 -21.46 33.97 3.12
N MET A 41 -20.63 34.89 3.64
CA MET A 41 -21.08 35.97 4.52
C MET A 41 -21.55 37.21 3.76
N LYS A 42 -21.35 37.26 2.43
CA LYS A 42 -21.74 38.34 1.54
C LYS A 42 -21.26 39.72 2.03
N ARG A 43 -20.00 39.80 2.47
CA ARG A 43 -19.44 41.07 3.00
C ARG A 43 -19.51 42.18 1.93
N GLY A 44 -19.83 43.40 2.37
CA GLY A 44 -19.70 44.60 1.55
C GLY A 44 -18.24 45.10 1.44
N PRO A 45 -17.99 46.16 0.67
CA PRO A 45 -16.65 46.75 0.47
C PRO A 45 -15.79 46.90 1.74
N GLU A 46 -16.28 47.63 2.75
CA GLU A 46 -15.49 47.91 3.97
C GLU A 46 -15.17 46.63 4.75
N ALA A 47 -16.19 45.80 5.00
CA ALA A 47 -16.03 44.56 5.76
C ALA A 47 -15.07 43.56 5.06
N ARG A 48 -14.98 43.61 3.72
CA ARG A 48 -14.04 42.78 2.96
C ARG A 48 -12.61 43.30 3.07
N ALA A 49 -12.42 44.62 2.99
CA ALA A 49 -11.12 45.24 3.18
C ALA A 49 -10.59 44.99 4.62
N GLU A 50 -11.44 45.13 5.63
CA GLU A 50 -11.13 44.76 7.03
C GLU A 50 -10.73 43.28 7.18
N MET A 51 -11.44 42.38 6.48
CA MET A 51 -11.12 40.95 6.49
C MET A 51 -9.73 40.66 5.89
N LEU A 52 -9.39 41.27 4.76
CA LEU A 52 -8.09 41.09 4.11
C LEU A 52 -6.95 41.68 4.96
N GLU A 53 -7.15 42.85 5.55
CA GLU A 53 -6.21 43.46 6.50
C GLU A 53 -5.97 42.54 7.70
N LYS A 54 -7.04 41.99 8.28
CA LYS A 54 -6.97 41.05 9.42
C LYS A 54 -6.19 39.77 9.09
N LEU A 55 -6.32 39.25 7.87
CA LEU A 55 -5.58 38.08 7.39
C LEU A 55 -4.11 38.39 7.04
N GLY A 56 -3.77 39.69 6.93
CA GLY A 56 -2.46 40.18 6.54
C GLY A 56 -2.20 40.10 5.04
N LEU A 57 -3.26 40.05 4.22
CA LEU A 57 -3.16 40.01 2.76
C LEU A 57 -3.22 41.43 2.19
N LYS A 58 -2.16 41.84 1.51
CA LYS A 58 -2.02 43.18 0.92
C LYS A 58 -2.38 43.25 -0.56
N HIS A 59 -2.60 42.10 -1.20
CA HIS A 59 -2.85 42.00 -2.62
C HIS A 59 -4.20 41.34 -2.87
N PHE A 60 -4.99 41.90 -3.78
CA PHE A 60 -6.33 41.44 -4.07
C PHE A 60 -6.59 41.38 -5.58
N ALA A 61 -7.11 40.24 -6.03
CA ALA A 61 -7.70 40.05 -7.34
C ALA A 61 -9.23 40.08 -7.20
N TYR A 62 -9.86 41.07 -7.82
CA TYR A 62 -11.29 41.30 -7.69
C TYR A 62 -12.09 40.57 -8.75
N ASP A 63 -13.04 39.75 -8.36
CA ASP A 63 -14.09 39.23 -9.22
C ASP A 63 -15.45 39.83 -8.86
N TYR A 64 -16.39 39.83 -9.81
CA TYR A 64 -17.68 40.49 -9.60
C TYR A 64 -18.83 39.79 -10.31
N ARG A 65 -20.06 40.13 -9.91
CA ARG A 65 -21.31 39.89 -10.65
C ARG A 65 -22.03 41.23 -10.85
N ALA A 66 -23.01 41.23 -11.73
CA ALA A 66 -23.67 42.46 -12.17
C ALA A 66 -24.22 43.32 -11.01
N GLU A 67 -24.62 42.70 -9.90
CA GLU A 67 -25.12 43.42 -8.72
C GLU A 67 -24.05 44.23 -7.95
N GLN A 68 -22.75 43.94 -8.11
CA GLN A 68 -21.67 44.70 -7.45
C GLN A 68 -21.18 45.91 -8.26
N ILE A 69 -21.62 46.07 -9.52
CA ILE A 69 -21.22 47.20 -10.37
C ILE A 69 -21.48 48.56 -9.68
N PRO A 70 -22.62 48.81 -9.01
CA PRO A 70 -22.87 50.09 -8.35
C PRO A 70 -21.91 50.42 -7.20
N THR A 71 -21.25 49.42 -6.60
CA THR A 71 -20.39 49.57 -5.41
C THR A 71 -18.89 49.50 -5.72
N TRP A 72 -18.48 49.43 -6.99
CA TRP A 72 -17.06 49.32 -7.34
C TRP A 72 -16.21 50.51 -6.84
N GLY A 73 -16.74 51.72 -6.85
CA GLY A 73 -16.04 52.90 -6.32
C GLY A 73 -15.78 52.77 -4.82
N ASP A 74 -16.81 52.37 -4.07
CA ASP A 74 -16.71 52.13 -2.63
C ASP A 74 -15.68 51.03 -2.31
N GLU A 75 -15.59 50.00 -3.15
CA GLU A 75 -14.59 48.94 -3.04
C GLU A 75 -13.16 49.47 -3.20
N LEU A 76 -12.86 50.23 -4.27
CA LEU A 76 -11.51 50.78 -4.45
C LEU A 76 -11.12 51.75 -3.32
N ASP A 77 -12.07 52.53 -2.83
CA ASP A 77 -11.84 53.46 -1.73
C ASP A 77 -11.59 52.71 -0.40
N ALA A 78 -12.31 51.61 -0.15
CA ALA A 78 -12.08 50.75 1.01
C ALA A 78 -10.70 50.08 0.94
N LEU A 79 -10.36 49.43 -0.17
CA LEU A 79 -9.05 48.80 -0.35
C LEU A 79 -7.91 49.79 -0.10
N LYS A 80 -8.03 51.01 -0.64
CA LYS A 80 -7.05 52.08 -0.42
C LYS A 80 -6.93 52.49 1.05
N ARG A 81 -8.05 52.60 1.79
CA ARG A 81 -8.02 52.93 3.23
C ARG A 81 -7.28 51.88 4.06
N HIS A 82 -7.45 50.61 3.71
CA HIS A 82 -6.85 49.47 4.41
C HIS A 82 -5.47 49.07 3.86
N GLY A 83 -4.91 49.84 2.92
CA GLY A 83 -3.59 49.58 2.36
C GLY A 83 -3.50 48.31 1.51
N ILE A 84 -4.61 47.91 0.88
CA ILE A 84 -4.69 46.73 0.01
C ILE A 84 -4.60 47.18 -1.45
N SER A 85 -3.68 46.57 -2.19
CA SER A 85 -3.49 46.79 -3.62
C SER A 85 -4.48 45.95 -4.44
N LEU A 86 -5.10 46.58 -5.43
CA LEU A 86 -5.86 45.88 -6.46
C LEU A 86 -4.91 45.49 -7.60
N ASP A 87 -4.54 44.21 -7.64
CA ASP A 87 -3.51 43.69 -8.55
C ASP A 87 -4.10 43.04 -9.80
N ALA A 88 -5.33 42.51 -9.70
CA ALA A 88 -6.02 41.91 -10.83
C ALA A 88 -7.53 42.10 -10.75
N TRP A 89 -8.18 41.94 -11.90
CA TRP A 89 -9.61 42.14 -12.08
C TRP A 89 -10.17 41.12 -13.06
N TRP A 90 -11.22 40.40 -12.65
CA TRP A 90 -12.01 39.55 -13.53
C TRP A 90 -12.73 40.42 -14.57
N PHE A 91 -12.26 40.38 -15.81
CA PHE A 91 -12.63 41.34 -16.83
C PHE A 91 -13.58 40.71 -17.86
N PRO A 92 -14.58 41.47 -18.38
CA PRO A 92 -15.42 40.97 -19.45
C PRO A 92 -14.63 40.50 -20.67
N ASN A 93 -15.05 39.38 -21.26
CA ASN A 93 -14.37 38.76 -22.40
C ASN A 93 -14.41 39.58 -23.70
N THR A 94 -15.11 40.72 -23.71
CA THR A 94 -15.18 41.67 -24.83
C THR A 94 -15.27 43.09 -24.30
N LEU A 95 -14.94 44.09 -25.13
CA LEU A 95 -15.00 45.51 -24.78
C LEU A 95 -16.45 46.05 -24.78
N ASN A 96 -17.31 45.42 -23.98
CA ASN A 96 -18.70 45.80 -23.77
C ASN A 96 -18.85 47.00 -22.81
N ASP A 97 -20.07 47.39 -22.47
CA ASP A 97 -20.30 48.56 -21.61
C ASP A 97 -19.80 48.37 -20.17
N GLU A 98 -19.79 47.15 -19.65
CA GLU A 98 -19.19 46.85 -18.34
C GLU A 98 -17.68 47.01 -18.37
N ALA A 99 -17.01 46.51 -19.42
CA ALA A 99 -15.58 46.65 -19.61
C ALA A 99 -15.16 48.12 -19.66
N LYS A 100 -15.89 48.96 -20.40
CA LYS A 100 -15.63 50.41 -20.48
C LYS A 100 -15.78 51.09 -19.12
N LYS A 101 -16.84 50.76 -18.36
CA LYS A 101 -17.03 51.28 -17.00
C LYS A 101 -15.89 50.90 -16.07
N ALA A 102 -15.40 49.66 -16.15
CA ALA A 102 -14.25 49.21 -15.36
C ALA A 102 -12.97 49.99 -15.71
N LEU A 103 -12.67 50.17 -17.00
CA LEU A 103 -11.50 50.96 -17.44
C LEU A 103 -11.59 52.43 -17.00
N GLU A 104 -12.76 53.07 -17.12
CA GLU A 104 -12.99 54.43 -16.63
C GLU A 104 -12.83 54.54 -15.11
N LEU A 105 -13.27 53.52 -14.37
CA LEU A 105 -13.09 53.45 -12.93
C LEU A 105 -11.60 53.36 -12.57
N PHE A 106 -10.84 52.47 -13.21
CA PHE A 106 -9.41 52.32 -12.95
C PHE A 106 -8.63 53.60 -13.24
N GLN A 107 -8.96 54.25 -14.35
CA GLN A 107 -8.37 55.54 -14.71
C GLN A 107 -8.67 56.62 -13.66
N ARG A 108 -9.91 56.68 -13.16
CA ARG A 108 -10.34 57.65 -12.14
C ARG A 108 -9.67 57.43 -10.79
N HIS A 109 -9.47 56.17 -10.39
CA HIS A 109 -8.86 55.81 -9.10
C HIS A 109 -7.34 55.64 -9.19
N HIS A 110 -6.74 55.81 -10.38
CA HIS A 110 -5.31 55.65 -10.65
C HIS A 110 -4.76 54.28 -10.24
N VAL A 111 -5.49 53.22 -10.58
CA VAL A 111 -5.09 51.81 -10.36
C VAL A 111 -4.85 51.12 -11.70
N HIS A 112 -3.97 50.11 -11.70
CA HIS A 112 -3.50 49.44 -12.92
C HIS A 112 -3.56 47.90 -12.81
N PRO A 113 -4.73 47.30 -12.52
CA PRO A 113 -4.84 45.86 -12.34
C PRO A 113 -4.54 45.08 -13.63
N GLN A 114 -4.13 43.82 -13.49
CA GLN A 114 -4.18 42.85 -14.57
C GLN A 114 -5.64 42.54 -14.93
N LEU A 115 -6.00 42.59 -16.21
CA LEU A 115 -7.33 42.30 -16.71
C LEU A 115 -7.39 40.82 -17.10
N TRP A 116 -8.03 40.01 -16.26
CA TRP A 116 -8.11 38.56 -16.48
C TRP A 116 -9.31 38.23 -17.35
N VAL A 117 -9.06 37.62 -18.49
CA VAL A 117 -10.07 37.30 -19.50
C VAL A 117 -10.06 35.81 -19.80
N THR A 118 -11.23 35.27 -20.07
CA THR A 118 -11.42 33.87 -20.45
C THR A 118 -11.82 33.76 -21.92
N GLY A 119 -11.88 32.52 -22.39
CA GLY A 119 -12.41 32.15 -23.70
C GLY A 119 -13.09 30.80 -23.60
N GLY A 120 -13.22 30.12 -24.73
CA GLY A 120 -13.78 28.78 -24.76
C GLY A 120 -13.55 28.09 -26.10
N GLY A 121 -14.45 27.17 -26.44
CA GLY A 121 -14.45 26.46 -27.71
C GLY A 121 -13.99 25.02 -27.59
N ALA A 122 -14.57 24.15 -28.42
CA ALA A 122 -14.25 22.72 -28.44
C ALA A 122 -12.85 22.45 -29.03
N PRO A 123 -12.19 21.33 -28.72
CA PRO A 123 -10.89 20.98 -29.33
C PRO A 123 -10.91 21.07 -30.87
N THR A 124 -9.84 21.63 -31.45
CA THR A 124 -9.68 21.77 -32.90
C THR A 124 -9.32 20.44 -33.55
N LYS A 125 -9.75 20.23 -34.80
CA LYS A 125 -9.57 18.96 -35.52
C LYS A 125 -8.46 18.98 -36.57
N SER A 126 -7.96 20.15 -36.95
CA SER A 126 -6.87 20.30 -37.91
C SER A 126 -5.96 21.50 -37.60
N PRO A 127 -4.73 21.54 -38.14
CA PRO A 127 -3.83 22.69 -38.02
C PRO A 127 -4.40 23.99 -38.58
N GLU A 128 -5.21 23.93 -39.65
CA GLU A 128 -5.87 25.10 -40.23
C GLU A 128 -6.93 25.67 -39.29
N GLU A 129 -7.74 24.79 -38.67
CA GLU A 129 -8.73 25.21 -37.66
C GLU A 129 -8.04 25.83 -36.45
N GLN A 130 -6.92 25.24 -36.00
CA GLN A 130 -6.09 25.79 -34.93
C GLN A 130 -5.60 27.20 -35.26
N ALA A 131 -5.01 27.40 -36.44
CA ALA A 131 -4.51 28.70 -36.86
C ALA A 131 -5.62 29.76 -36.97
N GLN A 132 -6.77 29.39 -37.55
CA GLN A 132 -7.92 30.28 -37.67
C GLN A 132 -8.47 30.67 -36.29
N ARG A 133 -8.50 29.74 -35.35
CA ARG A 133 -9.01 29.99 -34.00
C ARG A 133 -8.07 30.88 -33.20
N VAL A 134 -6.75 30.63 -33.28
CA VAL A 134 -5.73 31.50 -32.70
C VAL A 134 -5.85 32.93 -33.23
N ASP A 135 -6.02 33.12 -34.54
CA ASP A 135 -6.22 34.44 -35.16
C ASP A 135 -7.51 35.12 -34.67
N THR A 136 -8.61 34.36 -34.56
CA THR A 136 -9.90 34.87 -34.08
C THR A 136 -9.81 35.35 -32.63
N GLU A 137 -9.21 34.54 -31.76
CA GLU A 137 -9.03 34.89 -30.35
C GLU A 137 -8.03 36.03 -30.18
N ALA A 138 -6.92 36.05 -30.93
CA ALA A 138 -5.98 37.17 -30.93
C ALA A 138 -6.68 38.48 -31.31
N LYS A 139 -7.54 38.51 -32.33
CA LYS A 139 -8.32 39.70 -32.70
C LYS A 139 -9.27 40.16 -31.59
N ARG A 140 -9.93 39.22 -30.90
CA ARG A 140 -10.80 39.54 -29.74
C ARG A 140 -10.00 40.17 -28.60
N ILE A 141 -8.89 39.54 -28.23
CA ILE A 141 -8.03 39.99 -27.13
C ILE A 141 -7.34 41.31 -27.45
N ARG A 142 -6.94 41.53 -28.70
CA ARG A 142 -6.29 42.77 -29.17
C ARG A 142 -7.07 44.02 -28.79
N LEU A 143 -8.40 44.01 -28.97
CA LEU A 143 -9.25 45.16 -28.62
C LEU A 143 -9.19 45.50 -27.13
N ILE A 144 -9.11 44.48 -26.27
CA ILE A 144 -8.99 44.65 -24.82
C ILE A 144 -7.58 45.12 -24.48
N ALA A 145 -6.56 44.50 -25.08
CA ALA A 145 -5.15 44.81 -24.82
C ALA A 145 -4.77 46.24 -25.21
N GLU A 146 -5.26 46.73 -26.35
CA GLU A 146 -5.05 48.12 -26.78
C GLU A 146 -5.71 49.12 -25.84
N ALA A 147 -6.94 48.84 -25.37
CA ALA A 147 -7.62 49.67 -24.38
C ALA A 147 -6.93 49.64 -23.01
N ALA A 148 -6.49 48.46 -22.56
CA ALA A 148 -5.74 48.27 -21.32
C ALA A 148 -4.42 49.05 -21.34
N ALA A 149 -3.70 49.03 -22.47
CA ALA A 149 -2.43 49.72 -22.64
C ALA A 149 -2.55 51.24 -22.45
N GLN A 150 -3.66 51.85 -22.86
CA GLN A 150 -3.90 53.30 -22.70
C GLN A 150 -3.95 53.74 -21.24
N ILE A 151 -4.29 52.83 -20.33
CA ILE A 151 -4.36 53.10 -18.89
C ILE A 151 -3.31 52.31 -18.10
N GLY A 152 -2.29 51.75 -18.76
CA GLY A 152 -1.19 51.04 -18.09
C GLY A 152 -1.50 49.64 -17.57
N CYS A 153 -2.65 49.06 -17.91
CA CYS A 153 -3.03 47.70 -17.53
C CYS A 153 -2.42 46.65 -18.48
N LYS A 154 -2.23 45.44 -17.94
CA LYS A 154 -1.90 44.23 -18.70
C LYS A 154 -3.14 43.34 -18.83
N VAL A 155 -3.16 42.47 -19.83
CA VAL A 155 -4.20 41.45 -20.00
C VAL A 155 -3.61 40.08 -19.66
N GLY A 156 -4.30 39.33 -18.81
CA GLY A 156 -3.96 37.95 -18.47
C GLY A 156 -4.95 36.99 -19.12
N LEU A 157 -4.46 36.08 -19.96
CA LEU A 157 -5.24 34.95 -20.44
C LEU A 157 -5.39 33.94 -19.29
N TYR A 158 -6.62 33.72 -18.86
CA TYR A 158 -6.95 32.86 -17.73
C TYR A 158 -7.40 31.49 -18.24
N ASN A 159 -6.74 30.43 -17.78
CA ASN A 159 -6.88 29.06 -18.27
C ASN A 159 -8.21 28.37 -17.84
N HIS A 160 -9.36 28.92 -18.22
CA HIS A 160 -10.69 28.46 -17.81
C HIS A 160 -11.24 27.34 -18.70
N GLU A 161 -10.67 26.14 -18.59
CA GLU A 161 -11.09 24.89 -19.29
C GLU A 161 -11.23 25.02 -20.83
N GLN A 162 -11.67 23.94 -21.49
CA GLN A 162 -11.89 23.88 -22.94
C GLN A 162 -10.61 24.16 -23.76
N TRP A 163 -10.75 24.43 -25.07
CA TRP A 163 -9.61 24.72 -25.94
C TRP A 163 -8.81 25.94 -25.48
N PHE A 164 -9.48 27.00 -25.05
CA PHE A 164 -8.80 28.23 -24.63
C PHE A 164 -7.96 28.02 -23.37
N GLY A 165 -8.41 27.19 -22.43
CA GLY A 165 -7.71 26.93 -21.17
C GLY A 165 -6.51 25.99 -21.25
N GLU A 166 -6.09 25.57 -22.45
CA GLU A 166 -4.83 24.85 -22.62
C GLU A 166 -3.68 25.86 -22.78
N PRO A 167 -2.63 25.80 -21.93
CA PRO A 167 -1.56 26.81 -21.94
C PRO A 167 -0.86 26.98 -23.28
N GLU A 168 -0.71 25.92 -24.08
CA GLU A 168 -0.12 26.03 -25.41
C GLU A 168 -0.96 26.88 -26.37
N ASN A 169 -2.29 26.87 -26.23
CA ASN A 169 -3.18 27.69 -27.03
C ASN A 169 -3.11 29.16 -26.60
N GLU A 170 -3.05 29.42 -25.29
CA GLU A 170 -2.83 30.77 -24.76
C GLU A 170 -1.49 31.35 -25.22
N ILE A 171 -0.41 30.56 -25.17
CA ILE A 171 0.91 30.95 -25.71
C ILE A 171 0.82 31.29 -27.19
N ALA A 172 0.14 30.46 -28.00
CA ALA A 172 -0.03 30.72 -29.43
C ALA A 172 -0.79 32.04 -29.70
N ILE A 173 -1.81 32.36 -28.90
CA ILE A 173 -2.54 33.63 -28.97
C ILE A 173 -1.60 34.81 -28.62
N ILE A 174 -0.83 34.69 -27.54
CA ILE A 174 0.12 35.73 -27.12
C ILE A 174 1.20 35.96 -28.18
N GLU A 175 1.74 34.90 -28.78
CA GLU A 175 2.73 35.02 -29.85
C GLU A 175 2.16 35.68 -31.11
N GLN A 176 0.90 35.38 -31.46
CA GLN A 176 0.22 36.06 -32.56
C GLN A 176 0.01 37.55 -32.26
N LEU A 177 -0.40 37.90 -31.04
CA LEU A 177 -0.53 39.30 -30.60
C LEU A 177 0.80 40.06 -30.61
N LYS A 178 1.89 39.42 -30.20
CA LYS A 178 3.24 40.00 -30.28
C LYS A 178 3.66 40.30 -31.71
N LYS A 179 3.35 39.41 -32.67
CA LYS A 179 3.58 39.66 -34.11
C LYS A 179 2.80 40.88 -34.61
N ASP A 180 1.62 41.11 -34.05
CA ASP A 180 0.74 42.25 -34.35
C ASP A 180 1.14 43.55 -33.61
N GLY A 181 2.20 43.52 -32.79
CA GLY A 181 2.72 44.67 -32.05
C GLY A 181 2.12 44.87 -30.65
N VAL A 182 1.31 43.93 -30.16
CA VAL A 182 0.68 43.98 -28.84
C VAL A 182 1.51 43.21 -27.82
N ASN A 183 2.08 43.90 -26.83
CA ASN A 183 3.07 43.34 -25.90
C ASN A 183 2.64 43.32 -24.42
N ASN A 184 1.44 43.78 -24.08
CA ASN A 184 0.92 43.85 -22.72
C ASN A 184 0.00 42.67 -22.36
N VAL A 185 0.20 41.50 -22.99
CA VAL A 185 -0.60 40.29 -22.77
C VAL A 185 0.29 39.17 -22.24
N GLY A 186 -0.17 38.46 -21.20
CA GLY A 186 0.48 37.32 -20.59
C GLY A 186 -0.52 36.26 -20.13
N LEU A 187 -0.07 35.30 -19.32
CA LEU A 187 -0.82 34.12 -18.91
C LEU A 187 -1.05 34.08 -17.40
N VAL A 188 -2.23 33.63 -16.97
CA VAL A 188 -2.59 33.41 -15.56
C VAL A 188 -2.99 31.95 -15.40
N TYR A 189 -2.18 31.19 -14.67
CA TYR A 189 -2.41 29.76 -14.51
C TYR A 189 -3.15 29.46 -13.20
N ASN A 190 -4.30 28.79 -13.31
CA ASN A 190 -5.20 28.46 -12.21
C ASN A 190 -5.25 26.96 -12.03
N PHE A 191 -4.86 26.51 -10.84
CA PHE A 191 -4.78 25.10 -10.53
C PHE A 191 -6.15 24.39 -10.53
N HIS A 192 -7.22 25.01 -10.02
CA HIS A 192 -8.57 24.43 -9.98
C HIS A 192 -9.21 24.15 -11.37
N HIS A 193 -8.65 24.70 -12.45
CA HIS A 193 -9.02 24.34 -13.83
C HIS A 193 -7.98 23.46 -14.53
N GLY A 194 -6.81 23.25 -13.92
CA GLY A 194 -5.67 22.52 -14.47
C GLY A 194 -5.55 21.05 -14.03
N HIS A 195 -6.61 20.43 -13.48
CA HIS A 195 -6.52 19.05 -12.95
C HIS A 195 -6.06 18.01 -13.98
N SER A 196 -6.45 18.17 -15.26
CA SER A 196 -6.02 17.30 -16.36
C SER A 196 -4.58 17.56 -16.83
N GLN A 197 -3.98 18.66 -16.39
CA GLN A 197 -2.67 19.14 -16.85
C GLN A 197 -1.54 18.79 -15.88
N LEU A 198 -1.85 18.22 -14.70
CA LEU A 198 -0.90 18.02 -13.60
C LEU A 198 0.29 17.12 -13.94
N ASP A 199 0.08 16.05 -14.72
CA ASP A 199 1.17 15.14 -15.12
C ASP A 199 2.23 15.79 -16.00
N ARG A 200 1.82 16.79 -16.78
CA ARG A 200 2.69 17.55 -17.68
C ARG A 200 3.01 18.95 -17.15
N PHE A 201 2.62 19.26 -15.91
CA PHE A 201 2.78 20.60 -15.34
C PHE A 201 4.23 21.07 -15.30
N PRO A 202 5.26 20.26 -14.95
CA PRO A 202 6.66 20.72 -15.01
C PRO A 202 7.08 21.18 -16.40
N GLU A 203 6.68 20.46 -17.45
CA GLU A 203 6.97 20.82 -18.84
C GLU A 203 6.19 22.05 -19.30
N LEU A 204 4.93 22.16 -18.87
CA LEU A 204 4.10 23.33 -19.14
C LEU A 204 4.66 24.58 -18.47
N LEU A 205 5.10 24.47 -17.21
CA LEU A 205 5.64 25.59 -16.45
C LEU A 205 6.85 26.21 -17.16
N GLU A 206 7.78 25.39 -17.66
CA GLU A 206 8.93 25.88 -18.43
C GLU A 206 8.52 26.65 -19.69
N LYS A 207 7.46 26.20 -20.39
CA LYS A 207 6.92 26.90 -21.57
C LYS A 207 6.17 28.18 -21.21
N MET A 208 5.42 28.16 -20.11
CA MET A 208 4.59 29.29 -19.66
C MET A 208 5.43 30.41 -19.02
N LYS A 209 6.55 30.06 -18.37
CA LYS A 209 7.38 30.96 -17.56
C LYS A 209 7.71 32.31 -18.22
N PRO A 210 8.02 32.42 -19.54
CA PRO A 210 8.27 33.71 -20.19
C PRO A 210 7.04 34.62 -20.33
N TYR A 211 5.84 34.08 -20.16
CA TYR A 211 4.55 34.74 -20.39
C TYR A 211 3.72 34.88 -19.11
N LEU A 212 4.11 34.18 -18.04
CA LEU A 212 3.34 34.01 -16.81
C LEU A 212 3.27 35.31 -15.99
N LEU A 213 2.06 35.76 -15.70
CA LEU A 213 1.74 36.94 -14.90
C LEU A 213 1.37 36.61 -13.45
N ALA A 214 0.77 35.44 -13.21
CA ALA A 214 0.40 34.95 -11.88
C ALA A 214 0.14 33.43 -11.92
N ILE A 215 0.29 32.77 -10.77
CA ILE A 215 -0.18 31.39 -10.53
C ILE A 215 -1.15 31.43 -9.36
N ASN A 216 -2.36 30.92 -9.56
CA ASN A 216 -3.37 30.82 -8.51
C ASN A 216 -3.43 29.37 -8.00
N LEU A 217 -3.09 29.20 -6.72
CA LEU A 217 -3.01 27.92 -6.05
C LEU A 217 -4.40 27.46 -5.57
N ASP A 218 -4.55 26.14 -5.58
CA ASP A 218 -5.64 25.37 -4.98
C ASP A 218 -5.04 24.09 -4.42
N GLY A 219 -5.70 23.42 -3.46
CA GLY A 219 -5.26 22.10 -3.06
C GLY A 219 -5.56 21.10 -4.19
N MET A 220 -4.55 20.40 -4.66
CA MET A 220 -4.63 19.59 -5.87
C MET A 220 -4.68 18.10 -5.58
N PHE A 221 -5.71 17.48 -6.14
CA PHE A 221 -5.78 16.06 -6.36
C PHE A 221 -5.63 15.73 -7.84
N ARG A 222 -5.01 14.59 -8.12
CA ARG A 222 -5.09 13.95 -9.43
C ARG A 222 -6.56 13.75 -9.82
N ASP A 223 -6.95 14.27 -10.98
CA ASP A 223 -8.35 14.24 -11.46
C ASP A 223 -9.37 14.80 -10.44
N GLY A 224 -8.99 15.79 -9.63
CA GLY A 224 -9.86 16.37 -8.59
C GLY A 224 -11.25 16.79 -9.09
N ASN A 225 -11.33 17.30 -10.32
CA ASN A 225 -12.59 17.62 -10.99
C ASN A 225 -13.53 16.42 -11.22
N LYS A 226 -13.01 15.20 -11.36
CA LYS A 226 -13.80 13.97 -11.55
C LYS A 226 -14.25 13.34 -10.23
N ILE A 227 -13.52 13.59 -9.14
CA ILE A 227 -13.76 12.93 -7.83
C ILE A 227 -14.41 13.85 -6.78
N GLY A 228 -14.99 14.98 -7.21
CA GLY A 228 -15.62 15.95 -6.30
C GLY A 228 -14.62 16.67 -5.39
N ARG A 229 -13.37 16.80 -5.82
CA ARG A 229 -12.28 17.49 -5.13
C ARG A 229 -11.61 18.53 -6.04
N GLN A 230 -12.43 19.29 -6.77
CA GLN A 230 -11.96 20.31 -7.71
C GLN A 230 -11.42 21.56 -7.02
N ILE A 231 -11.96 21.88 -5.84
CA ILE A 231 -11.63 23.10 -5.11
C ILE A 231 -11.52 22.74 -3.64
N VAL A 232 -10.30 22.57 -3.14
CA VAL A 232 -10.03 22.20 -1.74
C VAL A 232 -8.97 23.11 -1.14
N PRO A 233 -8.92 23.27 0.21
CA PRO A 233 -7.89 24.10 0.81
C PRO A 233 -6.47 23.59 0.49
N ILE A 234 -5.57 24.53 0.23
CA ILE A 234 -4.13 24.27 0.09
C ILE A 234 -3.64 23.50 1.34
N GLY A 235 -2.76 22.53 1.13
CA GLY A 235 -2.30 21.60 2.18
C GLY A 235 -3.13 20.32 2.26
N GLN A 236 -4.34 20.30 1.70
CA GLN A 236 -5.20 19.10 1.71
C GLN A 236 -4.99 18.18 0.50
N GLY A 237 -4.49 18.70 -0.61
CA GLY A 237 -4.18 17.92 -1.80
C GLY A 237 -3.05 16.91 -1.56
N ASP A 238 -3.04 15.83 -2.34
CA ASP A 238 -1.94 14.86 -2.37
C ASP A 238 -0.78 15.32 -3.26
N LEU A 239 -1.03 16.23 -4.20
CA LEU A 239 -0.01 16.77 -5.11
C LEU A 239 0.59 18.10 -4.67
N ASP A 240 0.04 18.75 -3.64
CA ASP A 240 0.41 20.11 -3.24
C ASP A 240 1.92 20.29 -3.06
N LEU A 241 2.55 19.44 -2.24
CA LEU A 241 3.99 19.55 -1.95
C LEU A 241 4.85 19.42 -3.21
N GLN A 242 4.48 18.50 -4.11
CA GLN A 242 5.20 18.30 -5.37
C GLN A 242 5.06 19.52 -6.29
N LEU A 243 3.85 20.08 -6.40
CA LEU A 243 3.57 21.22 -7.26
C LEU A 243 4.26 22.49 -6.76
N LEU A 244 4.20 22.77 -5.46
CA LEU A 244 4.90 23.91 -4.86
C LEU A 244 6.42 23.77 -5.03
N ARG A 245 6.96 22.56 -4.85
CA ARG A 245 8.37 22.28 -5.15
C ARG A 245 8.71 22.56 -6.61
N THR A 246 7.87 22.13 -7.54
CA THR A 246 8.06 22.35 -8.98
C THR A 246 8.10 23.85 -9.31
N ILE A 247 7.19 24.64 -8.73
CA ILE A 247 7.17 26.09 -8.93
C ILE A 247 8.44 26.74 -8.38
N ARG A 248 8.80 26.43 -7.12
CA ARG A 248 10.01 26.96 -6.47
C ARG A 248 11.27 26.61 -7.27
N ASP A 249 11.44 25.33 -7.61
CA ASP A 249 12.65 24.83 -8.27
C ASP A 249 12.77 25.34 -9.72
N SER A 250 11.67 25.81 -10.34
CA SER A 250 11.70 26.51 -11.63
C SER A 250 12.38 27.90 -11.56
N GLY A 251 12.50 28.49 -10.37
CA GLY A 251 13.03 29.84 -10.16
C GLY A 251 12.12 30.96 -10.66
N TRP A 252 10.83 30.71 -10.85
CA TRP A 252 9.84 31.76 -11.16
C TRP A 252 9.44 32.53 -9.89
N GLN A 253 9.41 33.86 -9.97
CA GLN A 253 9.24 34.76 -8.81
C GLN A 253 8.05 35.73 -8.94
N GLY A 254 6.92 35.26 -9.48
CA GLY A 254 5.74 36.10 -9.69
C GLY A 254 4.66 36.00 -8.59
N PRO A 255 3.56 36.76 -8.75
CA PRO A 255 2.45 36.78 -7.80
C PRO A 255 1.75 35.43 -7.65
N ILE A 256 1.44 35.06 -6.39
CA ILE A 256 0.74 33.82 -6.06
C ILE A 256 -0.68 34.13 -5.57
N GLY A 257 -1.69 33.63 -6.26
CA GLY A 257 -3.07 33.72 -5.81
C GLY A 257 -3.45 32.61 -4.82
N VAL A 258 -4.22 32.95 -3.79
CA VAL A 258 -4.90 31.99 -2.89
C VAL A 258 -6.42 32.13 -3.05
N LEU A 259 -7.06 31.01 -3.36
CA LEU A 259 -8.44 30.97 -3.87
C LEU A 259 -9.51 30.84 -2.78
N ASN A 260 -10.66 31.50 -2.96
CA ASN A 260 -11.94 31.13 -2.33
C ASN A 260 -12.98 30.85 -3.44
N HIS A 261 -13.45 29.62 -3.64
CA HIS A 261 -14.44 29.35 -4.72
C HIS A 261 -15.43 28.25 -4.31
N THR A 262 -15.98 28.36 -3.10
CA THR A 262 -16.82 27.28 -2.52
C THR A 262 -18.04 27.79 -1.75
N GLY A 263 -18.25 29.10 -1.68
CA GLY A 263 -19.46 29.70 -1.10
C GLY A 263 -19.55 29.65 0.42
N GLU A 264 -18.52 29.15 1.12
CA GLU A 264 -18.43 29.25 2.58
C GLU A 264 -17.89 30.64 3.00
N ASP A 265 -17.67 30.82 4.31
CA ASP A 265 -17.04 32.05 4.81
C ASP A 265 -15.63 32.22 4.21
N ALA A 266 -15.45 33.27 3.40
CA ALA A 266 -14.20 33.54 2.71
C ALA A 266 -13.03 33.75 3.68
N GLU A 267 -13.27 34.32 4.87
CA GLU A 267 -12.23 34.53 5.87
C GLU A 267 -11.67 33.20 6.36
N ALA A 268 -12.55 32.25 6.68
CA ALA A 268 -12.17 30.92 7.13
C ALA A 268 -11.44 30.14 6.03
N ARG A 269 -11.91 30.23 4.77
CA ARG A 269 -11.25 29.56 3.64
C ARG A 269 -9.87 30.11 3.34
N LEU A 270 -9.71 31.44 3.32
CA LEU A 270 -8.41 32.08 3.13
C LEU A 270 -7.45 31.71 4.27
N GLN A 271 -7.92 31.68 5.52
CA GLN A 271 -7.10 31.24 6.64
C GLN A 271 -6.67 29.78 6.51
N ASP A 272 -7.55 28.88 6.08
CA ASP A 272 -7.20 27.47 5.84
C ASP A 272 -6.10 27.32 4.77
N ASN A 273 -6.19 28.10 3.68
CA ASN A 273 -5.17 28.15 2.64
C ASN A 273 -3.83 28.69 3.16
N LEU A 274 -3.84 29.76 3.96
CA LEU A 274 -2.64 30.34 4.55
C LEU A 274 -1.93 29.36 5.49
N ASP A 275 -2.69 28.66 6.33
CA ASP A 275 -2.13 27.67 7.24
C ASP A 275 -1.54 26.47 6.48
N GLY A 276 -2.27 25.98 5.46
CA GLY A 276 -1.82 24.89 4.62
C GLY A 276 -0.57 25.24 3.80
N LEU A 277 -0.51 26.45 3.24
CA LEU A 277 0.65 26.92 2.51
C LEU A 277 1.88 27.09 3.42
N ALA A 278 1.70 27.67 4.61
CA ALA A 278 2.77 27.79 5.60
C ALA A 278 3.30 26.41 6.06
N TRP A 279 2.41 25.43 6.21
CA TRP A 279 2.78 24.05 6.52
C TRP A 279 3.60 23.41 5.38
N LEU A 280 3.13 23.52 4.14
CA LEU A 280 3.83 22.99 2.97
C LEU A 280 5.18 23.67 2.75
N ASP A 281 5.26 24.98 2.92
CA ASP A 281 6.51 25.72 2.80
C ASP A 281 7.51 25.31 3.89
N GLY A 282 7.03 25.08 5.12
CA GLY A 282 7.84 24.43 6.17
C GLY A 282 8.41 23.10 5.70
N LEU A 283 7.59 22.22 5.10
CA LEU A 283 8.05 20.94 4.55
C LEU A 283 9.08 21.11 3.42
N LEU A 284 8.94 22.13 2.58
CA LEU A 284 9.90 22.46 1.52
C LEU A 284 11.27 22.88 2.07
N HIS A 285 11.29 23.48 3.26
CA HIS A 285 12.47 23.90 4.01
C HIS A 285 12.93 22.88 5.06
N GLY A 286 12.36 21.67 5.05
CA GLY A 286 12.73 20.58 5.96
C GLY A 286 12.15 20.67 7.37
N GLN A 287 11.29 21.66 7.65
CA GLN A 287 10.51 21.74 8.89
C GLN A 287 9.34 20.75 8.83
N ARG A 288 9.07 20.02 9.91
CA ARG A 288 7.97 19.04 9.96
C ARG A 288 7.06 19.31 11.15
N THR A 289 5.89 19.87 10.88
CA THR A 289 4.82 20.13 11.84
C THR A 289 3.56 19.35 11.45
N PRO A 290 2.62 19.07 12.38
CA PRO A 290 1.36 18.43 12.04
C PRO A 290 0.59 19.22 10.97
N GLN A 291 -0.05 18.51 10.03
CA GLN A 291 -0.88 19.13 9.01
C GLN A 291 -2.03 19.93 9.66
N PRO A 292 -2.30 21.17 9.23
CA PRO A 292 -3.42 21.94 9.74
C PRO A 292 -4.75 21.29 9.33
N VAL A 293 -5.68 21.23 10.30
CA VAL A 293 -7.05 20.79 10.08
C VAL A 293 -7.88 21.99 9.59
N PRO A 294 -8.49 21.93 8.39
CA PRO A 294 -9.27 23.04 7.86
C PRO A 294 -10.52 23.33 8.70
N ARG A 295 -10.88 24.61 8.79
CA ARG A 295 -12.06 25.14 9.50
C ARG A 295 -13.29 25.17 8.60
N SER A 296 -13.09 25.59 7.34
CA SER A 296 -14.13 25.82 6.34
C SER A 296 -14.46 24.59 5.51
N TRP A 297 -13.64 23.54 5.60
CA TRP A 297 -13.74 22.37 4.75
C TRP A 297 -13.66 21.08 5.56
N ARG A 298 -14.42 20.07 5.11
CA ARG A 298 -14.27 18.69 5.55
C ARG A 298 -14.12 17.82 4.33
N ALA A 299 -13.21 16.86 4.39
CA ALA A 299 -13.08 15.88 3.33
C ALA A 299 -14.45 15.25 3.05
N PRO A 300 -14.94 15.26 1.80
CA PRO A 300 -16.14 14.51 1.48
C PRO A 300 -15.89 13.06 1.88
N ALA A 301 -16.86 12.46 2.58
CA ALA A 301 -16.90 11.02 2.72
C ALA A 301 -16.80 10.46 1.31
N TRP A 302 -15.89 9.50 1.09
CA TRP A 302 -15.83 8.82 -0.19
C TRP A 302 -17.24 8.35 -0.53
N PRO A 303 -17.71 8.54 -1.77
CA PRO A 303 -19.04 8.09 -2.11
C PRO A 303 -19.15 6.61 -1.72
N PRO A 304 -20.23 6.18 -1.04
CA PRO A 304 -20.52 4.76 -0.98
C PRO A 304 -20.42 4.25 -2.41
N ILE A 305 -19.76 3.11 -2.60
CA ILE A 305 -19.62 2.46 -3.91
C ILE A 305 -20.96 2.60 -4.61
N ALA A 306 -21.00 3.38 -5.70
CA ALA A 306 -22.21 3.61 -6.44
C ALA A 306 -22.68 2.25 -6.97
N GLY A 307 -23.72 1.71 -6.34
CA GLY A 307 -24.21 0.36 -6.61
C GLY A 307 -25.25 -0.11 -5.62
N ASP A 308 -26.12 0.79 -5.14
CA ASP A 308 -27.31 0.43 -4.34
C ASP A 308 -28.61 0.81 -5.07
N LYS A 309 -28.53 0.98 -6.39
CA LYS A 309 -29.69 1.22 -7.26
C LYS A 309 -29.55 0.46 -8.58
N SER A 310 -30.15 -0.72 -8.62
CA SER A 310 -31.21 -1.01 -9.58
C SER A 310 -31.87 -2.34 -9.23
N ASP A 311 -33.20 -2.33 -9.28
CA ASP A 311 -34.05 -3.50 -9.21
C ASP A 311 -33.55 -4.60 -10.18
N GLY A 312 -33.35 -5.83 -9.68
CA GLY A 312 -33.32 -7.04 -10.51
C GLY A 312 -32.00 -7.50 -11.14
N ASP A 313 -30.94 -6.67 -11.22
CA ASP A 313 -29.69 -7.00 -11.94
C ASP A 313 -28.45 -7.12 -11.01
N GLU A 314 -27.47 -7.94 -11.39
CA GLU A 314 -26.25 -8.27 -10.61
C GLU A 314 -25.46 -7.02 -10.16
N LEU A 315 -25.08 -6.97 -8.88
CA LEU A 315 -24.24 -5.90 -8.33
C LEU A 315 -22.78 -6.05 -8.78
N ILE A 316 -22.17 -4.97 -9.29
CA ILE A 316 -20.83 -4.99 -9.90
C ILE A 316 -20.03 -3.74 -9.48
N ILE A 317 -18.75 -3.92 -9.14
CA ILE A 317 -17.75 -2.85 -9.13
C ILE A 317 -17.25 -2.68 -10.57
N PRO A 318 -17.50 -1.52 -11.22
CA PRO A 318 -17.14 -1.34 -12.62
C PRO A 318 -15.63 -1.31 -12.82
N ALA A 319 -15.19 -1.76 -13.99
CA ALA A 319 -13.81 -1.56 -14.41
C ALA A 319 -13.52 -0.07 -14.69
N ALA A 320 -12.24 0.32 -14.60
CA ALA A 320 -11.76 1.60 -15.07
C ALA A 320 -12.08 1.81 -16.56
N THR A 321 -12.55 3.01 -16.90
CA THR A 321 -12.72 3.43 -18.30
C THR A 321 -11.37 3.80 -18.93
N ASP A 322 -11.27 3.83 -20.25
CA ASP A 322 -10.00 4.12 -20.96
C ASP A 322 -9.35 5.47 -20.57
N ASP A 323 -10.14 6.45 -20.15
CA ASP A 323 -9.70 7.77 -19.69
C ASP A 323 -9.27 7.77 -18.20
N GLU A 324 -9.58 6.71 -17.47
CA GLU A 324 -9.18 6.49 -16.07
C GLU A 324 -7.97 5.57 -15.96
N LEU A 325 -7.56 4.91 -17.04
CA LEU A 325 -6.40 4.02 -17.05
C LEU A 325 -5.11 4.84 -16.98
N THR A 326 -4.29 4.54 -15.98
CA THR A 326 -2.93 5.07 -15.82
C THR A 326 -2.07 4.62 -16.98
N ARG A 327 -1.73 5.56 -17.86
CA ARG A 327 -0.83 5.30 -18.99
C ARG A 327 0.53 4.87 -18.47
N ALA A 328 1.07 3.82 -19.08
CA ALA A 328 2.39 3.33 -18.73
C ALA A 328 3.44 4.42 -19.01
N ASN A 329 4.25 4.74 -18.01
CA ASN A 329 5.35 5.70 -18.15
C ASN A 329 6.69 5.01 -18.49
N GLY A 330 6.61 3.75 -18.93
CA GLY A 330 7.76 2.90 -19.18
C GLY A 330 8.16 2.13 -17.92
N TRP A 331 8.49 0.86 -18.09
CA TRP A 331 9.19 0.10 -17.07
C TRP A 331 10.57 0.75 -16.83
N PRO A 332 11.06 0.91 -15.59
CA PRO A 332 12.44 1.33 -15.37
C PRO A 332 13.36 0.39 -16.14
N ALA A 333 13.88 0.86 -17.28
CA ALA A 333 14.65 0.04 -18.21
C ALA A 333 16.01 -0.37 -17.63
N ASP A 334 16.35 0.16 -16.45
CA ASP A 334 17.70 0.19 -15.92
C ASP A 334 17.75 -0.20 -14.44
N THR A 335 17.25 -1.38 -14.10
CA THR A 335 17.68 -2.06 -12.87
C THR A 335 18.79 -3.02 -13.26
N ASP A 336 20.02 -2.71 -12.88
CA ASP A 336 21.13 -3.65 -12.93
C ASP A 336 20.82 -4.85 -12.01
N MET A 337 20.11 -5.85 -12.53
CA MET A 337 19.74 -7.06 -11.81
C MET A 337 20.94 -7.99 -11.55
N ARG A 338 22.19 -7.54 -11.81
CA ARG A 338 23.38 -8.14 -11.18
C ARG A 338 23.34 -7.91 -9.65
N LYS A 339 22.67 -6.86 -9.20
CA LYS A 339 22.42 -6.56 -7.78
C LYS A 339 20.99 -6.87 -7.40
N TRP A 340 20.80 -7.39 -6.20
CA TRP A 340 19.52 -7.71 -5.57
C TRP A 340 19.42 -6.88 -4.29
N GLU A 341 19.29 -5.56 -4.43
CA GLU A 341 19.46 -4.57 -3.34
C GLU A 341 18.33 -4.60 -2.31
N ARG A 342 17.14 -5.07 -2.70
CA ARG A 342 15.98 -5.22 -1.84
C ARG A 342 15.42 -6.62 -1.96
N SER A 343 15.06 -7.23 -0.83
CA SER A 343 14.30 -8.48 -0.85
C SER A 343 13.08 -8.35 -1.75
N LEU A 344 12.63 -9.46 -2.36
CA LEU A 344 11.57 -9.50 -3.37
C LEU A 344 11.99 -9.03 -4.77
N GLY A 345 13.30 -8.82 -5.00
CA GLY A 345 13.86 -8.57 -6.33
C GLY A 345 13.60 -7.16 -6.85
N GLY A 346 13.62 -6.18 -5.95
CA GLY A 346 13.51 -4.75 -6.28
C GLY A 346 12.22 -4.09 -5.79
N GLU A 347 11.99 -2.86 -6.26
CA GLU A 347 10.90 -2.03 -5.75
C GLU A 347 9.50 -2.50 -6.14
N THR A 348 9.40 -3.26 -7.22
CA THR A 348 8.11 -3.75 -7.74
C THR A 348 7.69 -5.11 -7.20
N SER A 349 8.52 -5.73 -6.36
CA SER A 349 8.31 -7.06 -5.77
C SER A 349 8.13 -8.21 -6.76
N ASN A 350 8.54 -8.03 -8.02
CA ASN A 350 8.33 -9.00 -9.10
C ASN A 350 9.22 -10.24 -9.03
N ARG A 351 10.31 -10.23 -8.25
CA ARG A 351 11.31 -11.32 -8.20
C ARG A 351 11.75 -11.75 -9.60
N PHE A 352 11.95 -10.77 -10.47
CA PHE A 352 12.30 -10.94 -11.87
C PHE A 352 13.74 -10.52 -12.10
N THR A 353 14.55 -11.37 -12.73
CA THR A 353 15.94 -11.03 -13.10
C THR A 353 16.12 -10.94 -14.62
N THR A 354 16.88 -9.93 -15.06
CA THR A 354 17.26 -9.74 -16.46
C THR A 354 18.53 -10.50 -16.84
N LEU A 355 19.16 -11.22 -15.90
CA LEU A 355 20.29 -12.10 -16.18
C LEU A 355 19.90 -13.22 -17.16
N LYS A 356 20.83 -13.60 -18.02
CA LYS A 356 20.58 -14.46 -19.19
C LYS A 356 21.46 -15.71 -19.27
N GLN A 357 22.28 -15.99 -18.26
CA GLN A 357 23.22 -17.11 -18.32
C GLN A 357 22.49 -18.45 -18.12
N ILE A 358 21.52 -18.50 -17.20
CA ILE A 358 20.61 -19.63 -17.02
C ILE A 358 19.46 -19.47 -18.01
N THR A 359 19.17 -20.51 -18.79
CA THR A 359 18.17 -20.54 -19.86
C THR A 359 17.43 -21.88 -19.86
N LYS A 360 16.34 -21.99 -20.60
CA LYS A 360 15.63 -23.27 -20.80
C LYS A 360 16.54 -24.38 -21.32
N ALA A 361 17.51 -24.04 -22.16
CA ALA A 361 18.40 -25.01 -22.83
C ALA A 361 19.51 -25.55 -21.91
N ASN A 362 19.84 -24.85 -20.82
CA ASN A 362 20.96 -25.23 -19.95
C ASN A 362 20.60 -25.36 -18.46
N VAL A 363 19.39 -24.99 -18.03
CA VAL A 363 18.96 -25.09 -16.63
C VAL A 363 19.07 -26.52 -16.08
N GLY A 364 18.89 -27.53 -16.93
CA GLY A 364 19.11 -28.94 -16.57
C GLY A 364 20.53 -29.30 -16.12
N LYS A 365 21.50 -28.39 -16.29
CA LYS A 365 22.91 -28.56 -15.91
C LYS A 365 23.26 -27.88 -14.59
N LEU A 366 22.32 -27.26 -13.89
CA LEU A 366 22.59 -26.61 -12.60
C LEU A 366 23.13 -27.61 -11.58
N GLU A 367 24.19 -27.23 -10.88
CA GLU A 367 24.79 -27.97 -9.78
C GLU A 367 24.84 -27.11 -8.51
N MET A 368 24.89 -27.77 -7.35
CA MET A 368 25.12 -27.09 -6.08
C MET A 368 26.51 -26.45 -6.10
N ALA A 369 26.57 -25.13 -6.05
CA ALA A 369 27.80 -24.37 -6.08
C ALA A 369 28.43 -24.22 -4.71
N TRP A 370 27.62 -23.92 -3.68
CA TRP A 370 28.05 -23.81 -2.30
C TRP A 370 26.88 -24.00 -1.33
N THR A 371 27.21 -24.36 -0.09
CA THR A 371 26.29 -24.42 1.05
C THR A 371 26.92 -23.71 2.23
N TYR A 372 26.13 -22.91 2.93
CA TYR A 372 26.50 -22.26 4.19
C TYR A 372 25.60 -22.77 5.30
N HIS A 373 26.20 -23.22 6.41
CA HIS A 373 25.52 -23.61 7.64
C HIS A 373 25.84 -22.58 8.73
N SER A 374 24.80 -21.97 9.34
CA SER A 374 25.03 -20.89 10.29
C SER A 374 25.51 -21.35 11.67
N GLY A 375 25.26 -22.60 12.05
CA GLY A 375 25.75 -23.23 13.28
C GLY A 375 25.20 -22.64 14.59
N ASP A 376 24.18 -21.78 14.51
CA ASP A 376 23.73 -20.93 15.61
C ASP A 376 22.26 -21.14 16.02
N GLY A 377 21.51 -21.94 15.25
CA GLY A 377 20.11 -22.28 15.54
C GLY A 377 19.36 -22.76 14.30
N THR A 378 18.18 -23.34 14.50
CA THR A 378 17.42 -24.02 13.44
C THR A 378 16.04 -23.41 13.18
N SER A 379 15.85 -22.13 13.48
CA SER A 379 14.58 -21.46 13.19
C SER A 379 14.32 -21.36 11.68
N ASN A 380 13.04 -21.37 11.32
CA ASN A 380 12.60 -21.23 9.95
C ASN A 380 12.98 -19.86 9.35
N ILE A 381 13.55 -19.84 8.15
CA ILE A 381 13.89 -18.60 7.42
C ILE A 381 12.84 -18.33 6.34
N GLN A 382 12.17 -17.18 6.44
CA GLN A 382 11.14 -16.71 5.50
C GLN A 382 11.65 -15.56 4.61
N CYS A 383 12.95 -15.30 4.66
CA CYS A 383 13.60 -14.18 4.03
C CYS A 383 14.07 -14.52 2.62
N ASN A 384 13.78 -13.63 1.66
CA ASN A 384 14.50 -13.54 0.40
C ASN A 384 15.74 -12.65 0.63
N PRO A 385 16.98 -13.12 0.42
CA PRO A 385 18.18 -12.37 0.81
C PRO A 385 18.40 -11.14 -0.09
N ILE A 386 19.36 -10.30 0.28
CA ILE A 386 19.88 -9.24 -0.61
C ILE A 386 21.32 -9.54 -0.99
N ILE A 387 21.70 -9.22 -2.23
CA ILE A 387 23.03 -9.48 -2.77
C ILE A 387 23.53 -8.22 -3.46
N VAL A 388 24.60 -7.63 -2.95
CA VAL A 388 25.16 -6.38 -3.44
C VAL A 388 26.67 -6.51 -3.52
N ASP A 389 27.25 -6.20 -4.68
CA ASP A 389 28.69 -6.15 -4.91
C ASP A 389 29.45 -7.41 -4.44
N GLY A 390 28.89 -8.58 -4.74
CA GLY A 390 29.49 -9.89 -4.40
C GLY A 390 29.32 -10.32 -2.95
N VAL A 391 28.55 -9.58 -2.15
CA VAL A 391 28.22 -9.92 -0.76
C VAL A 391 26.73 -10.21 -0.63
N MET A 392 26.39 -11.35 -0.04
CA MET A 392 25.03 -11.73 0.31
C MET A 392 24.75 -11.42 1.78
N PHE A 393 23.67 -10.72 2.07
CA PHE A 393 23.19 -10.47 3.44
C PHE A 393 21.92 -11.27 3.69
N ALA A 394 21.87 -11.96 4.82
CA ALA A 394 20.77 -12.87 5.15
C ALA A 394 20.61 -13.11 6.65
N PRO A 395 19.40 -13.42 7.12
CA PRO A 395 19.21 -13.93 8.48
C PRO A 395 19.63 -15.40 8.62
N THR A 396 19.81 -15.83 9.87
CA THR A 396 20.13 -17.22 10.25
C THR A 396 19.05 -17.85 11.11
N GLY A 397 19.06 -19.18 11.25
CA GLY A 397 18.16 -19.92 12.13
C GLY A 397 18.37 -19.61 13.63
N GLY A 398 19.53 -19.07 14.00
CA GLY A 398 19.84 -18.54 15.34
C GLY A 398 19.46 -17.08 15.57
N TRP A 399 18.70 -16.45 14.65
CA TRP A 399 18.25 -15.06 14.74
C TRP A 399 19.38 -14.02 14.71
N ASN A 400 20.39 -14.28 13.89
CA ASN A 400 21.44 -13.31 13.55
C ASN A 400 21.26 -12.80 12.11
N ILE A 401 21.94 -11.69 11.77
CA ILE A 401 22.21 -11.28 10.40
C ILE A 401 23.66 -11.64 10.07
N VAL A 402 23.90 -12.20 8.90
CA VAL A 402 25.24 -12.51 8.39
C VAL A 402 25.48 -11.87 7.03
N ALA A 403 26.74 -11.56 6.74
CA ALA A 403 27.23 -11.31 5.40
C ALA A 403 28.08 -12.49 4.93
N LEU A 404 27.83 -12.96 3.72
CA LEU A 404 28.53 -14.06 3.07
C LEU A 404 29.17 -13.56 1.78
N ASP A 405 30.35 -14.08 1.48
CA ASP A 405 30.90 -14.02 0.12
C ASP A 405 29.95 -14.77 -0.83
N ALA A 406 29.34 -14.07 -1.78
CA ALA A 406 28.29 -14.63 -2.61
C ALA A 406 28.79 -15.72 -3.57
N THR A 407 30.10 -15.87 -3.78
CA THR A 407 30.67 -16.90 -4.66
C THR A 407 31.03 -18.20 -3.93
N THR A 408 31.24 -18.12 -2.62
CA THR A 408 31.76 -19.25 -1.82
C THR A 408 30.88 -19.61 -0.62
N GLY A 409 29.95 -18.75 -0.22
CA GLY A 409 29.17 -18.90 1.02
C GLY A 409 29.99 -18.67 2.30
N ARG A 410 31.23 -18.18 2.19
CA ARG A 410 32.08 -17.91 3.36
C ARG A 410 31.55 -16.73 4.15
N GLU A 411 31.32 -16.92 5.45
CA GLU A 411 30.93 -15.83 6.36
C GLU A 411 32.02 -14.76 6.44
N LEU A 412 31.62 -13.50 6.25
CA LEU A 412 32.46 -12.30 6.33
C LEU A 412 32.31 -11.63 7.69
N TRP A 413 31.07 -11.48 8.14
CA TRP A 413 30.73 -10.94 9.45
C TRP A 413 29.35 -11.42 9.91
N ARG A 414 29.08 -11.23 11.20
CA ARG A 414 27.82 -11.57 11.86
C ARG A 414 27.40 -10.51 12.86
N PHE A 415 26.10 -10.25 12.91
CA PHE A 415 25.47 -9.33 13.84
C PHE A 415 24.31 -10.00 14.59
N THR A 416 24.28 -9.82 15.91
CA THR A 416 23.21 -10.30 16.79
C THR A 416 22.36 -9.11 17.24
N PRO A 417 21.10 -8.99 16.80
CA PRO A 417 20.18 -7.97 17.30
C PRO A 417 19.76 -8.27 18.75
N GLU A 418 19.26 -7.26 19.45
CA GLU A 418 18.64 -7.47 20.77
C GLU A 418 17.36 -8.30 20.65
N HIS A 419 17.15 -9.24 21.58
CA HIS A 419 15.94 -10.08 21.64
C HIS A 419 15.07 -9.70 22.84
N GLN A 420 13.80 -9.36 22.60
CA GLN A 420 12.85 -8.92 23.64
C GLN A 420 11.91 -10.06 24.05
N GLY A 421 12.48 -11.21 24.43
CA GLY A 421 11.71 -12.32 25.03
C GLY A 421 11.39 -13.50 24.11
N LYS A 422 12.13 -13.67 23.00
CA LYS A 422 11.98 -14.79 22.06
C LYS A 422 10.58 -14.91 21.43
N ARG A 423 10.01 -13.79 21.02
CA ARG A 423 8.72 -13.74 20.30
C ARG A 423 8.96 -13.81 18.78
N LEU A 424 7.91 -14.05 17.99
CA LEU A 424 8.02 -14.14 16.53
C LEU A 424 8.54 -12.85 15.89
N GLU A 425 8.23 -11.72 16.52
CA GLU A 425 8.62 -10.37 16.12
C GLU A 425 10.12 -10.14 16.30
N ASP A 426 10.77 -10.83 17.24
CA ASP A 426 12.20 -10.69 17.52
C ASP A 426 13.08 -11.30 16.41
N GLN A 427 12.50 -12.05 15.46
CA GLN A 427 13.24 -12.64 14.34
C GLN A 427 13.70 -11.54 13.37
N PRO A 428 15.02 -11.35 13.17
CA PRO A 428 15.49 -10.29 12.31
C PRO A 428 15.19 -10.59 10.85
N ALA A 429 14.80 -9.55 10.12
CA ALA A 429 14.61 -9.59 8.68
C ALA A 429 13.70 -10.75 8.22
N ARG A 430 12.69 -11.11 9.03
CA ARG A 430 11.89 -12.32 8.84
C ARG A 430 11.38 -12.48 7.41
N ARG A 431 10.87 -11.41 6.80
CA ARG A 431 10.45 -11.36 5.38
C ARG A 431 11.23 -10.33 4.56
N GLY A 432 12.50 -10.12 4.91
CA GLY A 432 13.43 -9.38 4.07
C GLY A 432 14.17 -8.24 4.76
N LEU A 433 15.14 -7.75 4.02
CA LEU A 433 16.06 -6.68 4.34
C LEU A 433 16.28 -5.83 3.07
N LEU A 434 16.89 -4.67 3.25
CA LEU A 434 17.11 -3.74 2.15
C LEU A 434 18.47 -3.07 2.28
N TYR A 435 19.06 -2.75 1.14
CA TYR A 435 20.31 -2.03 1.01
C TYR A 435 20.01 -0.60 0.56
N TRP A 436 20.62 0.37 1.22
CA TRP A 436 20.66 1.75 0.77
C TRP A 436 22.09 2.14 0.45
N LYS A 437 22.31 2.62 -0.78
CA LYS A 437 23.65 2.92 -1.32
C LYS A 437 24.37 4.10 -0.66
N GLY A 438 23.65 4.97 0.07
CA GLY A 438 24.20 6.22 0.59
C GLY A 438 23.89 7.44 -0.26
N ASP A 439 24.03 8.62 0.33
CA ASP A 439 23.98 9.92 -0.34
C ASP A 439 24.99 10.92 0.29
N GLY A 440 25.80 11.59 -0.53
CA GLY A 440 26.82 12.53 -0.03
C GLY A 440 27.73 11.92 1.04
N ASP A 441 27.68 12.49 2.26
CA ASP A 441 28.47 12.02 3.42
C ASP A 441 27.84 10.80 4.13
N ASN A 442 26.60 10.44 3.81
CA ASN A 442 25.94 9.28 4.39
C ASN A 442 26.40 8.01 3.69
N ARG A 443 27.15 7.17 4.41
CA ARG A 443 27.56 5.85 3.93
C ARG A 443 26.39 4.89 3.67
N ALA A 444 26.66 3.90 2.83
CA ALA A 444 25.77 2.78 2.56
C ALA A 444 25.40 2.01 3.83
N ARG A 445 24.22 1.36 3.81
CA ARG A 445 23.67 0.63 4.97
C ARG A 445 22.78 -0.54 4.57
N VAL A 446 22.84 -1.61 5.36
CA VAL A 446 21.85 -2.70 5.38
C VAL A 446 20.82 -2.40 6.46
N LEU A 447 19.55 -2.38 6.10
CA LEU A 447 18.42 -2.05 6.97
C LEU A 447 17.48 -3.25 7.13
N PHE A 448 17.02 -3.49 8.36
CA PHE A 448 16.06 -4.55 8.66
C PHE A 448 15.33 -4.32 9.99
N GLY A 449 14.14 -4.90 10.12
CA GLY A 449 13.39 -4.96 11.37
C GLY A 449 13.77 -6.16 12.25
N ALA A 450 13.81 -5.96 13.56
CA ALA A 450 13.88 -7.02 14.57
C ALA A 450 13.26 -6.54 15.90
N GLY A 451 12.18 -7.17 16.33
CA GLY A 451 11.36 -6.74 17.45
C GLY A 451 10.81 -5.34 17.20
N ASN A 452 10.96 -4.46 18.19
CA ASN A 452 10.54 -3.05 18.11
C ASN A 452 11.61 -2.13 17.50
N TRP A 453 12.57 -2.69 16.74
CA TRP A 453 13.68 -1.90 16.21
C TRP A 453 13.83 -2.05 14.71
N ILE A 454 14.19 -0.95 14.05
CA ILE A 454 14.80 -0.94 12.72
C ILE A 454 16.31 -0.69 12.93
N TYR A 455 17.15 -1.61 12.46
CA TYR A 455 18.62 -1.52 12.56
C TYR A 455 19.22 -1.01 11.25
N ALA A 456 20.31 -0.25 11.35
CA ALA A 456 21.17 0.12 10.22
C ALA A 456 22.61 -0.39 10.46
N LEU A 457 23.08 -1.27 9.58
CA LEU A 457 24.42 -1.83 9.64
C LEU A 457 25.29 -1.34 8.48
N ASP A 458 26.56 -1.13 8.77
CA ASP A 458 27.61 -0.94 7.77
C ASP A 458 27.79 -2.25 6.96
N PRO A 459 27.62 -2.24 5.62
CA PRO A 459 27.64 -3.45 4.81
C PRO A 459 29.00 -4.18 4.82
N GLN A 460 30.11 -3.47 5.07
CA GLN A 460 31.45 -4.05 5.03
C GLN A 460 31.82 -4.71 6.35
N THR A 461 31.37 -4.13 7.47
CA THR A 461 31.84 -4.52 8.81
C THR A 461 30.78 -5.18 9.68
N GLY A 462 29.50 -5.04 9.35
CA GLY A 462 28.39 -5.52 10.18
C GLY A 462 28.17 -4.71 11.46
N LYS A 463 28.93 -3.61 11.65
CA LYS A 463 28.77 -2.73 12.80
C LYS A 463 27.57 -1.81 12.59
N VAL A 464 26.90 -1.48 13.68
CA VAL A 464 25.81 -0.49 13.67
C VAL A 464 26.31 0.88 13.21
N ILE A 465 25.44 1.63 12.54
CA ILE A 465 25.72 3.00 12.13
C ILE A 465 25.23 3.94 13.23
N ASP A 466 26.11 4.37 14.12
CA ASP A 466 25.75 5.11 15.34
C ASP A 466 24.92 6.39 15.10
N SER A 467 25.03 7.00 13.92
CA SER A 467 24.24 8.17 13.53
C SER A 467 22.80 7.86 13.13
N PHE A 468 22.41 6.60 13.07
CA PHE A 468 21.04 6.17 12.76
C PHE A 468 20.28 5.88 14.07
N GLY A 469 19.29 6.70 14.38
CA GLY A 469 18.51 6.65 15.60
C GLY A 469 19.40 6.71 16.84
N LYS A 470 19.19 5.77 17.76
CA LYS A 470 19.98 5.64 18.99
C LYS A 470 20.76 4.33 18.95
N ASN A 471 22.09 4.42 18.92
CA ASN A 471 23.00 3.27 18.83
C ASN A 471 22.77 2.43 17.56
N GLY A 472 22.51 3.10 16.42
CA GLY A 472 22.30 2.49 15.11
C GLY A 472 20.98 1.75 14.92
N ARG A 473 19.96 2.14 15.70
CA ARG A 473 18.58 1.64 15.57
C ARG A 473 17.56 2.71 15.94
N THR A 474 16.39 2.63 15.32
CA THR A 474 15.22 3.46 15.65
C THR A 474 14.04 2.60 16.06
N ASP A 475 13.18 3.12 16.94
CA ASP A 475 12.02 2.39 17.48
C ASP A 475 10.92 2.27 16.41
N ILE A 476 10.22 1.15 16.39
CA ILE A 476 8.98 0.96 15.64
C ILE A 476 7.89 0.38 16.56
N PRO A 477 6.81 1.15 16.87
CA PRO A 477 5.85 0.79 17.91
C PRO A 477 5.13 -0.56 17.74
N THR A 478 4.89 -0.99 16.50
CA THR A 478 4.12 -2.21 16.17
C THR A 478 4.99 -3.35 15.63
N ALA A 479 6.29 -3.29 15.92
CA ALA A 479 7.33 -4.19 15.41
C ALA A 479 7.48 -4.19 13.88
N ALA A 480 8.61 -4.67 13.36
CA ALA A 480 8.83 -4.82 11.91
C ALA A 480 9.27 -6.24 11.57
N THR A 481 8.56 -6.91 10.67
CA THR A 481 8.93 -8.25 10.18
C THR A 481 9.06 -8.33 8.66
N ALA A 482 8.47 -7.39 7.92
CA ALA A 482 8.53 -7.33 6.47
C ALA A 482 9.55 -6.31 5.97
N VAL A 483 9.99 -6.49 4.71
CA VAL A 483 10.90 -5.56 4.06
C VAL A 483 10.20 -4.21 3.82
N GLY A 484 10.88 -3.11 4.18
CA GLY A 484 10.46 -1.75 3.83
C GLY A 484 10.78 -1.40 2.38
N ALA A 485 10.62 -0.13 2.01
CA ALA A 485 11.04 0.43 0.73
C ALA A 485 11.62 1.84 0.95
N ILE A 486 12.51 2.30 0.07
CA ILE A 486 13.08 3.64 0.18
C ILE A 486 12.62 4.48 -1.00
N TYR A 487 11.98 5.60 -0.71
CA TYR A 487 11.70 6.62 -1.69
C TYR A 487 12.44 7.91 -1.32
N ARG A 488 13.44 8.26 -2.14
CA ARG A 488 14.36 9.38 -1.88
C ARG A 488 15.04 9.21 -0.52
N ASP A 489 14.72 10.06 0.45
CA ASP A 489 15.24 10.07 1.81
C ASP A 489 14.27 9.44 2.84
N VAL A 490 13.14 8.89 2.39
CA VAL A 490 12.14 8.27 3.26
C VAL A 490 12.19 6.74 3.17
N LEU A 491 12.46 6.10 4.30
CA LEU A 491 12.29 4.67 4.53
C LEU A 491 10.84 4.41 4.97
N VAL A 492 10.05 3.77 4.12
CA VAL A 492 8.68 3.32 4.43
C VAL A 492 8.74 1.91 5.01
N VAL A 493 8.18 1.70 6.20
CA VAL A 493 8.17 0.41 6.89
C VAL A 493 6.76 0.06 7.36
N ALA A 494 6.35 -1.16 7.03
CA ALA A 494 5.09 -1.74 7.45
C ALA A 494 5.23 -2.38 8.84
N GLY A 495 4.40 -1.94 9.78
CA GLY A 495 4.33 -2.49 11.13
C GLY A 495 3.68 -3.87 11.16
N TYR A 496 4.29 -4.83 11.86
CA TYR A 496 3.81 -6.20 11.91
C TYR A 496 2.46 -6.34 12.63
N LEU A 497 2.21 -5.50 13.64
CA LEU A 497 0.99 -5.52 14.45
C LEU A 497 0.02 -4.36 14.14
N GLY A 498 0.27 -3.57 13.10
CA GLY A 498 -0.63 -2.46 12.73
C GLY A 498 -0.06 -1.53 11.67
N ASP A 499 0.22 -0.30 12.11
CA ASP A 499 0.40 0.90 11.29
C ASP A 499 1.62 0.88 10.35
N ILE A 500 1.64 1.84 9.42
CA ILE A 500 2.72 2.05 8.45
C ILE A 500 3.46 3.33 8.85
N PHE A 501 4.78 3.34 8.74
CA PHE A 501 5.63 4.43 9.20
C PHE A 501 6.58 4.89 8.11
N GLY A 502 6.86 6.20 8.09
CA GLY A 502 7.97 6.79 7.35
C GLY A 502 9.07 7.21 8.32
N TYR A 503 10.32 6.87 8.01
CA TYR A 503 11.51 7.32 8.73
C TYR A 503 12.48 7.99 7.77
N ASP A 504 13.27 8.95 8.24
CA ASP A 504 14.40 9.44 7.47
C ASP A 504 15.43 8.31 7.34
N VAL A 505 15.77 7.90 6.11
CA VAL A 505 16.68 6.77 5.88
C VAL A 505 18.09 7.05 6.39
N ARG A 506 18.49 8.32 6.50
CA ARG A 506 19.83 8.79 6.91
C ARG A 506 19.96 8.81 8.43
N THR A 507 18.96 9.34 9.12
CA THR A 507 19.01 9.59 10.57
C THR A 507 18.16 8.64 11.39
N GLY A 508 17.20 7.93 10.78
CA GLY A 508 16.24 7.08 11.49
C GLY A 508 15.16 7.86 12.26
N GLU A 509 15.05 9.17 12.04
CA GLU A 509 14.01 9.98 12.68
C GLU A 509 12.62 9.66 12.10
N PRO A 510 11.58 9.50 12.94
CA PRO A 510 10.22 9.28 12.47
C PRO A 510 9.70 10.53 11.74
N LEU A 511 9.06 10.32 10.58
CA LEU A 511 8.59 11.38 9.70
C LEU A 511 7.07 11.49 9.67
N TRP A 512 6.38 10.35 9.59
CA TRP A 512 4.92 10.26 9.55
C TRP A 512 4.47 8.85 9.92
N THR A 513 3.19 8.73 10.30
CA THR A 513 2.50 7.47 10.56
C THR A 513 1.18 7.44 9.80
N PHE A 514 0.88 6.31 9.16
CA PHE A 514 -0.44 6.01 8.62
C PHE A 514 -1.09 4.93 9.48
N HIS A 515 -2.22 5.27 10.10
CA HIS A 515 -2.97 4.36 10.96
C HIS A 515 -3.84 3.42 10.13
N THR A 516 -3.56 2.12 10.17
CA THR A 516 -4.37 1.13 9.43
C THR A 516 -5.69 0.82 10.13
N LYS A 517 -5.74 1.13 11.44
CA LYS A 517 -6.95 1.22 12.25
C LYS A 517 -7.19 2.70 12.53
N PRO A 518 -8.04 3.38 11.74
CA PRO A 518 -8.14 4.82 11.75
C PRO A 518 -8.61 5.34 13.11
N LEU A 519 -7.93 6.38 13.61
CA LEU A 519 -8.28 7.08 14.84
C LEU A 519 -9.51 7.99 14.64
N PRO A 520 -10.18 8.44 15.72
CA PRO A 520 -11.29 9.39 15.60
C PRO A 520 -10.92 10.62 14.77
N GLY A 521 -11.68 10.88 13.70
CA GLY A 521 -11.44 11.97 12.74
C GLY A 521 -10.73 11.53 11.45
N GLU A 522 -10.17 10.32 11.41
CA GLU A 522 -9.52 9.77 10.21
C GLU A 522 -10.50 9.00 9.31
N TYR A 523 -10.15 8.90 8.04
CA TYR A 523 -10.94 8.17 7.05
C TYR A 523 -11.04 6.69 7.41
N GLY A 524 -12.26 6.14 7.45
CA GLY A 524 -12.52 4.73 7.78
C GLY A 524 -12.81 4.48 9.26
N HIS A 525 -12.62 5.46 10.15
CA HIS A 525 -12.90 5.28 11.58
C HIS A 525 -14.35 4.87 11.86
N ASN A 526 -15.29 5.45 11.12
CA ASN A 526 -16.73 5.19 11.24
C ASN A 526 -17.17 3.80 10.77
N THR A 527 -16.27 3.01 10.17
CA THR A 527 -16.55 1.62 9.79
C THR A 527 -16.23 0.62 10.89
N TRP A 528 -15.86 1.08 12.09
CA TRP A 528 -15.60 0.25 13.26
C TRP A 528 -16.55 0.60 14.39
N SER A 529 -17.12 -0.42 15.03
CA SER A 529 -17.77 -0.25 16.32
C SER A 529 -16.76 -0.07 17.45
N HIS A 530 -15.65 -0.82 17.40
CA HIS A 530 -14.55 -0.77 18.36
C HIS A 530 -13.21 -1.01 17.66
N LEU A 531 -12.18 -0.26 18.04
CA LEU A 531 -10.82 -0.44 17.54
C LEU A 531 -10.11 -1.53 18.35
N GLU A 532 -10.21 -2.77 17.88
CA GLU A 532 -9.53 -3.94 18.46
C GLU A 532 -8.20 -4.24 17.74
N GLN A 533 -7.83 -5.52 17.61
CA GLN A 533 -6.63 -5.99 16.90
C GLN A 533 -6.92 -6.23 15.41
N GLY A 534 -5.88 -6.39 14.58
CA GLY A 534 -6.01 -6.70 13.15
C GLY A 534 -5.53 -5.56 12.24
N ALA A 535 -5.92 -5.62 10.96
CA ALA A 535 -5.52 -4.66 9.92
C ALA A 535 -3.99 -4.44 9.85
N ASN A 536 -3.21 -5.49 10.10
CA ASN A 536 -1.77 -5.40 10.25
C ASN A 536 -1.03 -5.62 8.92
N CYS A 537 0.07 -4.91 8.68
CA CYS A 537 0.76 -4.90 7.38
C CYS A 537 1.92 -5.91 7.31
N TRP A 538 1.62 -7.20 7.43
CA TRP A 538 2.64 -8.23 7.61
C TRP A 538 3.21 -8.82 6.30
N GLY A 539 2.52 -8.61 5.18
CA GLY A 539 2.90 -9.14 3.85
C GLY A 539 4.03 -8.37 3.15
N GLY A 540 4.26 -7.11 3.53
CA GLY A 540 5.24 -6.23 2.88
C GLY A 540 4.58 -5.24 1.92
N MET A 541 5.38 -4.69 1.00
CA MET A 541 4.93 -3.63 0.09
C MET A 541 5.65 -3.69 -1.26
N ALA A 542 5.15 -2.90 -2.20
CA ALA A 542 5.89 -2.49 -3.39
C ALA A 542 5.88 -0.96 -3.52
N LEU A 543 6.82 -0.41 -4.29
CA LEU A 543 6.99 1.02 -4.47
C LEU A 543 7.08 1.36 -5.97
N ASP A 544 6.24 2.29 -6.42
CA ASP A 544 6.42 2.97 -7.69
C ASP A 544 7.32 4.19 -7.47
N GLU A 545 8.61 4.02 -7.71
CA GLU A 545 9.61 5.08 -7.53
C GLU A 545 9.35 6.28 -8.46
N SER A 546 8.76 6.07 -9.64
CA SER A 546 8.51 7.16 -10.57
C SER A 546 7.44 8.12 -10.05
N ARG A 547 6.44 7.58 -9.35
CA ARG A 547 5.29 8.34 -8.81
C ARG A 547 5.40 8.62 -7.30
N GLY A 548 6.33 7.97 -6.60
CA GLY A 548 6.46 8.08 -5.15
C GLY A 548 5.30 7.43 -4.39
N ILE A 549 4.69 6.36 -4.94
CA ILE A 549 3.53 5.69 -4.34
C ILE A 549 3.93 4.32 -3.80
N ALA A 550 3.72 4.09 -2.51
CA ALA A 550 3.88 2.79 -1.88
C ALA A 550 2.54 2.04 -1.83
N TYR A 551 2.58 0.75 -2.15
CA TYR A 551 1.43 -0.16 -2.18
C TYR A 551 1.59 -1.24 -1.11
N ILE A 552 0.67 -1.27 -0.15
CA ILE A 552 0.74 -2.11 1.06
C ILE A 552 -0.52 -2.96 1.16
N SER A 553 -0.36 -4.23 1.53
CA SER A 553 -1.49 -5.12 1.83
C SER A 553 -1.71 -5.26 3.34
N THR A 554 -2.97 -5.43 3.76
CA THR A 554 -3.32 -5.55 5.19
C THR A 554 -4.00 -6.86 5.56
N GLY A 555 -3.81 -7.20 6.85
CA GLY A 555 -4.43 -8.28 7.60
C GLY A 555 -5.94 -8.12 7.80
N SER A 556 -6.61 -9.20 8.19
CA SER A 556 -8.01 -9.19 8.61
C SER A 556 -8.18 -8.41 9.92
N PRO A 557 -9.36 -7.83 10.17
CA PRO A 557 -9.77 -7.48 11.52
C PRO A 557 -9.76 -8.72 12.43
N LYS A 558 -9.47 -8.53 13.72
CA LYS A 558 -9.37 -9.61 14.71
C LYS A 558 -10.32 -9.35 15.89
N PRO A 559 -10.79 -10.41 16.57
CA PRO A 559 -10.47 -11.83 16.37
C PRO A 559 -11.11 -12.47 15.13
N ASN A 560 -10.35 -13.37 14.47
CA ASN A 560 -10.82 -14.17 13.33
C ASN A 560 -12.01 -15.05 13.74
N TYR A 561 -12.97 -15.27 12.82
CA TYR A 561 -14.15 -16.12 13.01
C TYR A 561 -15.15 -15.66 14.09
N LEU A 562 -14.93 -14.48 14.66
CA LEU A 562 -15.68 -13.91 15.78
C LEU A 562 -15.92 -12.40 15.52
N GLY A 563 -16.80 -12.07 14.57
CA GLY A 563 -17.00 -10.69 14.07
C GLY A 563 -17.76 -9.76 15.02
N MET A 564 -18.43 -10.30 16.04
CA MET A 564 -19.20 -9.51 17.01
C MET A 564 -18.39 -8.50 17.83
N ASN A 565 -17.05 -8.62 17.84
CA ASN A 565 -16.16 -7.69 18.54
C ASN A 565 -15.61 -6.58 17.64
N HIS A 566 -15.91 -6.61 16.35
CA HIS A 566 -15.44 -5.64 15.36
C HIS A 566 -16.49 -5.44 14.27
N THR A 567 -17.74 -5.17 14.63
CA THR A 567 -18.80 -4.92 13.63
C THR A 567 -18.54 -3.68 12.78
N GLY A 568 -18.95 -3.75 11.50
CA GLY A 568 -18.74 -2.71 10.46
C GLY A 568 -17.82 -3.20 9.33
N ASP A 569 -17.58 -2.37 8.30
CA ASP A 569 -16.73 -2.79 7.17
C ASP A 569 -15.25 -2.95 7.56
N ASN A 570 -14.82 -2.39 8.70
CA ASN A 570 -13.48 -2.56 9.27
C ASN A 570 -12.31 -2.02 8.42
N LEU A 571 -12.43 -0.85 7.81
CA LEU A 571 -11.33 -0.24 7.05
C LEU A 571 -10.14 0.17 7.95
N PHE A 572 -8.91 -0.24 7.70
CA PHE A 572 -8.37 -0.80 6.47
C PHE A 572 -7.97 -2.29 6.59
N GLY A 573 -8.84 -3.14 7.09
CA GLY A 573 -8.68 -4.60 7.03
C GLY A 573 -8.87 -5.13 5.61
N ASP A 574 -8.11 -6.16 5.24
CA ASP A 574 -8.21 -6.86 3.93
C ASP A 574 -8.11 -5.93 2.71
N CYS A 575 -7.23 -4.93 2.82
CA CYS A 575 -7.06 -3.87 1.83
C CYS A 575 -5.75 -3.99 1.07
N VAL A 576 -5.78 -3.56 -0.19
CA VAL A 576 -4.61 -2.99 -0.88
C VAL A 576 -4.70 -1.47 -0.71
N ILE A 577 -3.67 -0.87 -0.10
CA ILE A 577 -3.61 0.56 0.20
C ILE A 577 -2.49 1.17 -0.64
N ALA A 578 -2.78 2.30 -1.30
CA ALA A 578 -1.78 3.15 -1.91
C ALA A 578 -1.59 4.41 -1.07
N ILE A 579 -0.34 4.71 -0.71
CA ILE A 579 0.03 5.92 0.04
C ILE A 579 1.14 6.69 -0.69
N ASP A 580 1.14 8.00 -0.54
CA ASP A 580 2.28 8.83 -0.91
C ASP A 580 3.45 8.54 0.03
N ALA A 581 4.58 8.13 -0.51
CA ALA A 581 5.72 7.66 0.28
C ALA A 581 6.44 8.78 1.05
N LEU A 582 6.28 10.06 0.66
CA LEU A 582 6.93 11.18 1.35
C LEU A 582 6.14 11.66 2.56
N THR A 583 4.81 11.58 2.49
CA THR A 583 3.88 12.19 3.44
C THR A 583 3.06 11.18 4.24
N GLY A 584 2.96 9.93 3.77
CA GLY A 584 2.11 8.90 4.38
C GLY A 584 0.62 9.08 4.09
N LYS A 585 0.23 10.08 3.28
CA LYS A 585 -1.17 10.33 2.95
C LYS A 585 -1.74 9.22 2.06
N ARG A 586 -2.98 8.82 2.33
CA ARG A 586 -3.72 7.87 1.49
C ARG A 586 -4.00 8.46 0.10
N VAL A 587 -3.58 7.75 -0.94
CA VAL A 587 -3.99 8.01 -2.34
C VAL A 587 -5.32 7.29 -2.59
N TRP A 588 -5.31 5.95 -2.53
CA TRP A 588 -6.50 5.10 -2.69
C TRP A 588 -6.40 3.84 -1.83
N HIS A 589 -7.50 3.10 -1.72
CA HIS A 589 -7.50 1.73 -1.19
C HIS A 589 -8.55 0.90 -1.93
N PHE A 590 -8.37 -0.41 -1.98
CA PHE A 590 -9.36 -1.38 -2.41
C PHE A 590 -9.48 -2.46 -1.32
N GLN A 591 -10.69 -2.67 -0.81
CA GLN A 591 -10.97 -3.70 0.21
C GLN A 591 -11.52 -4.96 -0.47
N GLU A 592 -10.83 -6.09 -0.33
CA GLU A 592 -11.28 -7.37 -0.91
C GLU A 592 -12.45 -7.96 -0.13
N ILE A 593 -12.35 -7.98 1.20
CA ILE A 593 -13.35 -8.55 2.10
C ILE A 593 -13.77 -7.48 3.10
N ARG A 594 -15.06 -7.18 3.14
CA ARG A 594 -15.67 -6.33 4.17
C ARG A 594 -16.09 -7.17 5.34
N HIS A 595 -15.87 -6.67 6.55
CA HIS A 595 -16.22 -7.39 7.78
C HIS A 595 -15.74 -8.85 7.79
N ASP A 596 -14.44 -9.07 7.58
CA ASP A 596 -13.91 -10.43 7.44
C ASP A 596 -14.08 -11.27 8.70
N VAL A 597 -14.72 -12.43 8.53
CA VAL A 597 -14.93 -13.46 9.56
C VAL A 597 -14.29 -14.80 9.15
N TRP A 598 -13.43 -14.83 8.14
CA TRP A 598 -12.85 -16.04 7.53
C TRP A 598 -11.32 -16.14 7.63
N ASP A 599 -10.61 -15.08 8.06
CA ASP A 599 -9.14 -15.01 8.06
C ASP A 599 -8.55 -15.00 6.64
N TRP A 600 -9.23 -14.29 5.74
CA TRP A 600 -8.91 -14.16 4.33
C TRP A 600 -8.16 -12.87 3.99
N ASP A 601 -7.25 -12.48 4.88
CA ASP A 601 -6.34 -11.38 4.63
C ASP A 601 -5.50 -11.48 3.37
N ILE A 602 -4.90 -10.35 3.00
CA ILE A 602 -4.03 -10.24 1.85
C ILE A 602 -2.57 -10.42 2.31
N PRO A 603 -1.98 -11.61 2.14
CA PRO A 603 -0.83 -12.02 2.93
C PRO A 603 0.51 -11.62 2.30
N ALA A 604 0.49 -11.07 1.08
CA ALA A 604 1.65 -10.94 0.20
C ALA A 604 1.80 -9.51 -0.31
N PRO A 605 3.03 -9.07 -0.63
CA PRO A 605 3.25 -7.75 -1.22
C PRO A 605 2.68 -7.71 -2.65
N PRO A 606 2.13 -6.58 -3.11
CA PRO A 606 1.64 -6.44 -4.48
C PRO A 606 2.78 -6.54 -5.51
N ASN A 607 2.46 -6.98 -6.72
CA ASN A 607 3.33 -6.92 -7.90
C ASN A 607 3.00 -5.68 -8.73
N LEU A 608 4.01 -4.88 -9.08
CA LEU A 608 3.82 -3.75 -10.01
C LEU A 608 4.15 -4.20 -11.43
N VAL A 609 3.14 -4.20 -12.30
CA VAL A 609 3.22 -4.68 -13.69
C VAL A 609 2.72 -3.63 -14.68
N THR A 610 3.07 -3.81 -15.95
CA THR A 610 2.42 -3.13 -17.08
C THR A 610 1.65 -4.16 -17.89
N VAL A 611 0.40 -3.85 -18.24
CA VAL A 611 -0.48 -4.69 -19.05
C VAL A 611 -1.01 -3.92 -20.25
N GLU A 612 -1.55 -4.62 -21.24
CA GLU A 612 -2.21 -4.05 -22.41
C GLU A 612 -3.73 -4.20 -22.29
N ARG A 613 -4.46 -3.09 -22.42
CA ARG A 613 -5.93 -3.02 -22.39
C ARG A 613 -6.40 -2.15 -23.54
N ASN A 614 -7.21 -2.68 -24.46
CA ASN A 614 -7.74 -1.93 -25.60
C ASN A 614 -6.65 -1.20 -26.44
N GLY A 615 -5.46 -1.80 -26.58
CA GLY A 615 -4.32 -1.19 -27.26
C GLY A 615 -3.55 -0.15 -26.44
N ILE A 616 -3.94 0.07 -25.18
CA ILE A 616 -3.31 0.98 -24.23
C ILE A 616 -2.40 0.19 -23.31
N LYS A 617 -1.14 0.63 -23.14
CA LYS A 617 -0.29 0.14 -22.06
C LYS A 617 -0.65 0.83 -20.75
N VAL A 618 -0.98 0.03 -19.74
CA VAL A 618 -1.51 0.46 -18.44
C VAL A 618 -0.60 -0.04 -17.34
N ASP A 619 -0.20 0.85 -16.43
CA ASP A 619 0.47 0.44 -15.19
C ASP A 619 -0.58 -0.03 -14.18
N ALA A 620 -0.39 -1.23 -13.63
CA ALA A 620 -1.35 -1.88 -12.76
C ALA A 620 -0.71 -2.54 -11.52
N VAL A 621 -1.44 -2.53 -10.41
CA VAL A 621 -1.12 -3.29 -9.20
C VAL A 621 -1.80 -4.65 -9.32
N ALA A 622 -1.00 -5.72 -9.32
CA ALA A 622 -1.49 -7.09 -9.26
C ALA A 622 -1.28 -7.66 -7.85
N GLN A 623 -2.37 -7.89 -7.12
CA GLN A 623 -2.36 -8.44 -5.77
C GLN A 623 -2.92 -9.86 -5.77
N VAL A 624 -2.11 -10.84 -5.38
CA VAL A 624 -2.59 -12.20 -5.10
C VAL A 624 -3.11 -12.30 -3.67
N THR A 625 -4.18 -13.04 -3.46
CA THR A 625 -4.91 -13.03 -2.18
C THR A 625 -5.03 -14.41 -1.56
N LYS A 626 -5.34 -14.47 -0.25
CA LYS A 626 -5.64 -15.74 0.41
C LYS A 626 -6.84 -16.39 -0.26
N LEU A 627 -7.89 -15.66 -0.63
CA LEU A 627 -9.08 -16.26 -1.24
C LEU A 627 -8.77 -17.01 -2.57
N GLY A 628 -7.67 -16.68 -3.24
CA GLY A 628 -7.25 -17.29 -4.50
C GLY A 628 -7.49 -16.38 -5.72
N ASN A 629 -7.73 -15.10 -5.50
CA ASN A 629 -7.92 -14.08 -6.53
C ASN A 629 -6.61 -13.41 -6.91
N THR A 630 -6.59 -12.83 -8.11
CA THR A 630 -5.68 -11.73 -8.43
C THR A 630 -6.48 -10.45 -8.57
N LEU A 631 -6.34 -9.51 -7.64
CA LEU A 631 -6.88 -8.16 -7.81
C LEU A 631 -5.94 -7.41 -8.76
N LEU A 632 -6.45 -6.99 -9.91
CA LEU A 632 -5.73 -6.21 -10.90
C LEU A 632 -6.33 -4.81 -10.94
N LEU A 633 -5.64 -3.89 -10.29
CA LEU A 633 -6.11 -2.53 -10.00
C LEU A 633 -5.24 -1.51 -10.75
N ASP A 634 -5.83 -0.41 -11.17
CA ASP A 634 -5.12 0.70 -11.78
C ASP A 634 -4.10 1.32 -10.79
N ARG A 635 -2.91 1.66 -11.29
CA ARG A 635 -1.79 2.16 -10.46
C ARG A 635 -2.13 3.40 -9.64
N THR A 636 -2.87 4.37 -10.18
CA THR A 636 -3.05 5.68 -9.51
C THR A 636 -4.41 5.91 -8.89
N ASN A 637 -5.44 5.13 -9.25
CA ASN A 637 -6.77 5.29 -8.68
C ASN A 637 -7.34 4.02 -8.02
N GLY A 638 -6.71 2.86 -8.17
CA GLY A 638 -7.14 1.62 -7.53
C GLY A 638 -8.42 1.01 -8.10
N LYS A 639 -8.97 1.54 -9.20
CA LYS A 639 -10.13 0.92 -9.85
C LYS A 639 -9.72 -0.41 -10.51
N PRO A 640 -10.59 -1.43 -10.49
CA PRO A 640 -10.33 -2.70 -11.18
C PRO A 640 -10.11 -2.51 -12.70
N LEU A 641 -9.22 -3.30 -13.31
CA LEU A 641 -9.08 -3.37 -14.78
C LEU A 641 -10.12 -4.28 -15.44
N PHE A 642 -10.79 -5.10 -14.64
CA PHE A 642 -11.91 -5.97 -15.00
C PHE A 642 -13.07 -5.72 -14.03
N PRO A 643 -14.33 -5.84 -14.46
CA PRO A 643 -15.45 -5.65 -13.55
C PRO A 643 -15.46 -6.75 -12.49
N TYR A 644 -15.66 -6.37 -11.22
CA TYR A 644 -15.76 -7.33 -10.11
C TYR A 644 -17.21 -7.48 -9.69
N ARG A 645 -17.77 -8.66 -9.90
CA ARG A 645 -19.13 -8.98 -9.45
C ARG A 645 -19.16 -9.10 -7.94
N LEU A 646 -20.23 -8.61 -7.34
CA LEU A 646 -20.49 -8.76 -5.92
C LEU A 646 -21.39 -9.97 -5.69
N LYS A 647 -21.02 -10.82 -4.74
CA LYS A 647 -21.75 -12.03 -4.38
C LYS A 647 -22.38 -11.87 -3.01
N ARG A 648 -23.65 -12.26 -2.90
CA ARG A 648 -24.39 -12.21 -1.63
C ARG A 648 -23.76 -13.12 -0.58
N VAL A 649 -23.55 -12.58 0.61
CA VAL A 649 -23.06 -13.34 1.78
C VAL A 649 -24.22 -14.04 2.47
N LYS A 650 -24.00 -15.25 2.98
CA LYS A 650 -24.99 -15.97 3.79
C LYS A 650 -24.97 -15.42 5.22
N THR A 651 -26.12 -14.98 5.74
CA THR A 651 -26.23 -14.15 6.97
C THR A 651 -26.55 -14.92 8.26
N GLU A 652 -26.55 -16.25 8.26
CA GLU A 652 -26.81 -17.06 9.47
C GLU A 652 -25.52 -17.19 10.30
N LEU A 653 -25.20 -16.18 11.10
CA LEU A 653 -23.94 -16.09 11.84
C LEU A 653 -24.07 -16.40 13.34
N LEU A 654 -22.98 -16.25 14.08
CA LEU A 654 -22.98 -16.26 15.53
C LEU A 654 -23.89 -15.13 16.08
N PRO A 655 -24.60 -15.34 17.20
CA PRO A 655 -25.39 -14.29 17.83
C PRO A 655 -24.57 -13.04 18.16
N GLY A 656 -25.04 -11.88 17.72
CA GLY A 656 -24.35 -10.58 17.88
C GLY A 656 -23.38 -10.23 16.76
N ASP A 657 -23.14 -11.16 15.82
CA ASP A 657 -22.30 -10.94 14.65
C ASP A 657 -23.07 -10.30 13.50
N GLN A 658 -22.36 -9.73 12.53
CA GLN A 658 -22.91 -9.14 11.31
C GLN A 658 -22.10 -9.62 10.11
N ALA A 659 -22.57 -9.37 8.89
CA ALA A 659 -21.76 -9.54 7.68
C ALA A 659 -22.10 -8.41 6.72
N ALA A 660 -21.13 -8.04 5.89
CA ALA A 660 -21.45 -7.23 4.73
C ALA A 660 -22.45 -8.02 3.84
N PRO A 661 -23.46 -7.36 3.27
CA PRO A 661 -24.49 -8.07 2.50
C PRO A 661 -23.94 -8.72 1.22
N PHE A 662 -22.84 -8.18 0.69
CA PHE A 662 -22.19 -8.66 -0.51
C PHE A 662 -20.67 -8.52 -0.41
N GLU A 663 -19.91 -9.45 -1.00
CA GLU A 663 -18.46 -9.33 -1.16
C GLU A 663 -18.04 -9.37 -2.62
N PRO A 664 -16.96 -8.67 -3.01
CA PRO A 664 -16.30 -8.87 -4.29
C PRO A 664 -15.98 -10.35 -4.56
N MET A 665 -16.29 -10.83 -5.75
CA MET A 665 -15.93 -12.17 -6.22
C MET A 665 -15.45 -12.05 -7.68
N PRO A 666 -14.19 -11.61 -7.90
CA PRO A 666 -13.66 -11.41 -9.24
C PRO A 666 -13.72 -12.68 -10.09
N GLU A 667 -14.26 -12.57 -11.31
CA GLU A 667 -14.20 -13.64 -12.32
C GLU A 667 -12.95 -13.52 -13.19
N LEU A 668 -12.44 -12.28 -13.35
CA LEU A 668 -11.23 -11.94 -14.08
C LEU A 668 -10.37 -10.98 -13.24
N PRO A 669 -9.04 -11.18 -13.18
CA PRO A 669 -8.34 -12.39 -13.59
C PRO A 669 -8.88 -13.67 -12.94
N GLU A 670 -8.89 -14.78 -13.70
CA GLU A 670 -9.43 -16.07 -13.27
C GLU A 670 -8.79 -16.52 -11.95
N PRO A 671 -9.60 -16.98 -10.96
CA PRO A 671 -9.07 -17.45 -9.69
C PRO A 671 -8.05 -18.58 -9.87
N PHE A 672 -6.85 -18.39 -9.34
CA PHE A 672 -5.77 -19.38 -9.46
C PHE A 672 -5.90 -20.53 -8.46
N ALA A 673 -6.77 -20.41 -7.43
CA ALA A 673 -7.08 -21.45 -6.46
C ALA A 673 -8.60 -21.60 -6.28
N ARG A 674 -9.03 -22.77 -5.80
CA ARG A 674 -10.45 -23.04 -5.46
C ARG A 674 -10.93 -22.10 -4.36
N GLN A 675 -12.05 -21.40 -4.58
CA GLN A 675 -12.60 -20.41 -3.65
C GLN A 675 -13.76 -20.94 -2.80
N ALA A 676 -14.26 -22.13 -3.12
CA ALA A 676 -15.39 -22.75 -2.42
C ALA A 676 -15.25 -24.27 -2.48
N PHE A 677 -15.62 -24.95 -1.40
CA PHE A 677 -15.77 -26.39 -1.43
C PHE A 677 -17.14 -26.77 -2.01
N THR A 678 -17.13 -27.68 -2.98
CA THR A 678 -18.30 -28.14 -3.74
C THR A 678 -18.37 -29.68 -3.74
N PRO A 679 -19.50 -30.28 -4.13
CA PRO A 679 -19.58 -31.73 -4.28
C PRO A 679 -18.54 -32.34 -5.24
N ASN A 680 -18.06 -31.56 -6.22
CA ASN A 680 -17.03 -32.01 -7.17
C ASN A 680 -15.65 -32.18 -6.52
N ASP A 681 -15.45 -31.61 -5.33
CA ASP A 681 -14.20 -31.72 -4.58
C ASP A 681 -14.13 -33.01 -3.74
N ILE A 682 -15.22 -33.77 -3.66
CA ILE A 682 -15.27 -35.02 -2.90
C ILE A 682 -14.52 -36.11 -3.67
N PRO A 683 -13.51 -36.76 -3.07
CA PRO A 683 -12.79 -37.85 -3.72
C PRO A 683 -13.72 -39.01 -4.10
N ALA A 684 -13.50 -39.64 -5.25
CA ALA A 684 -14.31 -40.77 -5.70
C ALA A 684 -14.06 -42.08 -4.92
N SER A 685 -12.93 -42.18 -4.20
CA SER A 685 -12.54 -43.38 -3.44
C SER A 685 -13.50 -43.66 -2.28
N PRO A 686 -14.16 -44.83 -2.20
CA PRO A 686 -15.07 -45.17 -1.11
C PRO A 686 -14.43 -45.11 0.28
N ASP A 687 -13.17 -45.54 0.40
CA ASP A 687 -12.43 -45.54 1.66
C ASP A 687 -12.18 -44.11 2.16
N VAL A 688 -11.88 -43.18 1.23
CA VAL A 688 -11.72 -41.77 1.56
C VAL A 688 -13.08 -41.15 1.92
N GLN A 689 -14.13 -41.46 1.14
CA GLN A 689 -15.48 -40.98 1.40
C GLN A 689 -16.01 -41.39 2.78
N ALA A 690 -15.72 -42.61 3.23
CA ALA A 690 -16.10 -43.09 4.56
C ALA A 690 -15.54 -42.20 5.69
N VAL A 691 -14.39 -41.56 5.47
CA VAL A 691 -13.76 -40.65 6.44
C VAL A 691 -14.28 -39.21 6.30
N VAL A 692 -14.37 -38.69 5.07
CA VAL A 692 -14.61 -37.25 4.86
C VAL A 692 -16.09 -36.87 4.81
N LEU A 693 -16.97 -37.74 4.29
CA LEU A 693 -18.40 -37.43 4.14
C LEU A 693 -19.11 -37.08 5.46
N PRO A 694 -18.85 -37.76 6.59
CA PRO A 694 -19.49 -37.41 7.86
C PRO A 694 -19.20 -35.97 8.32
N VAL A 695 -18.03 -35.43 7.95
CA VAL A 695 -17.66 -34.03 8.24
C VAL A 695 -18.31 -33.10 7.24
N ILE A 696 -18.19 -33.40 5.94
CA ILE A 696 -18.69 -32.56 4.84
C ILE A 696 -20.22 -32.37 4.94
N GLN A 697 -20.97 -33.44 5.19
CA GLN A 697 -22.45 -33.40 5.25
C GLN A 697 -22.99 -32.51 6.38
N ARG A 698 -22.19 -32.26 7.42
CA ARG A 698 -22.57 -31.40 8.55
C ARG A 698 -22.04 -29.97 8.40
N ALA A 699 -21.12 -29.74 7.47
CA ALA A 699 -20.41 -28.47 7.35
C ALA A 699 -21.21 -27.44 6.54
N ASN A 700 -21.01 -26.16 6.86
CA ASN A 700 -21.36 -25.07 5.96
C ASN A 700 -20.34 -25.02 4.81
N THR A 701 -20.82 -24.82 3.58
CA THR A 701 -20.01 -24.72 2.37
C THR A 701 -20.51 -23.57 1.46
N GLY A 702 -19.69 -23.21 0.47
CA GLY A 702 -19.95 -22.13 -0.49
C GLY A 702 -18.81 -21.12 -0.56
N ALA A 703 -19.00 -20.06 -1.34
CA ALA A 703 -18.00 -19.01 -1.55
C ALA A 703 -17.81 -18.07 -0.33
N TYR A 704 -18.91 -17.75 0.36
CA TYR A 704 -18.92 -16.98 1.61
C TYR A 704 -19.79 -17.72 2.63
N PRO A 705 -19.31 -18.86 3.16
CA PRO A 705 -20.12 -19.70 4.02
C PRO A 705 -20.23 -19.08 5.42
N SER A 706 -21.40 -19.18 6.04
CA SER A 706 -21.63 -18.60 7.36
C SER A 706 -20.91 -19.36 8.47
N ILE A 707 -20.39 -18.64 9.46
CA ILE A 707 -19.85 -19.21 10.69
C ILE A 707 -20.98 -19.36 11.71
N GLN A 708 -21.42 -20.60 11.95
CA GLN A 708 -22.56 -20.91 12.84
C GLN A 708 -22.13 -21.56 14.16
N PRO A 709 -22.94 -21.39 15.23
CA PRO A 709 -22.70 -22.05 16.51
C PRO A 709 -22.50 -23.57 16.39
N ALA A 710 -21.34 -24.05 16.83
CA ALA A 710 -20.99 -25.48 16.90
C ALA A 710 -21.12 -26.28 15.59
N LYS A 711 -21.24 -25.59 14.45
CA LYS A 711 -21.32 -26.21 13.12
C LYS A 711 -20.01 -25.97 12.37
N PRO A 712 -19.34 -27.02 11.86
CA PRO A 712 -18.14 -26.84 11.06
C PRO A 712 -18.43 -26.00 9.81
N THR A 713 -17.48 -25.19 9.40
CA THR A 713 -17.51 -24.45 8.14
C THR A 713 -16.29 -24.83 7.33
N LEU A 714 -16.51 -25.38 6.14
CA LEU A 714 -15.46 -25.87 5.27
C LEU A 714 -15.01 -24.75 4.33
N LEU A 715 -13.73 -24.42 4.41
CA LEU A 715 -13.08 -23.34 3.69
C LEU A 715 -11.90 -23.91 2.91
N PHE A 716 -11.66 -23.39 1.72
CA PHE A 716 -10.33 -23.47 1.13
C PHE A 716 -9.50 -22.28 1.62
N ASN A 717 -8.18 -22.41 1.49
CA ASN A 717 -7.28 -21.27 1.50
C ASN A 717 -7.16 -20.48 2.81
N ILE A 718 -7.33 -21.10 3.98
CA ILE A 718 -7.03 -20.43 5.27
C ILE A 718 -5.53 -20.13 5.41
N HIS A 719 -4.68 -21.10 5.04
CA HIS A 719 -3.26 -20.85 4.78
C HIS A 719 -3.03 -20.43 3.31
N GLY A 720 -3.95 -19.61 2.81
CA GLY A 720 -3.93 -18.94 1.50
C GLY A 720 -4.02 -19.83 0.27
N GLY A 721 -4.66 -19.31 -0.77
CA GLY A 721 -4.42 -19.70 -2.15
C GLY A 721 -3.01 -19.25 -2.45
N ALA A 722 -2.75 -17.94 -2.40
CA ALA A 722 -1.39 -17.41 -2.25
C ALA A 722 -1.12 -17.09 -0.77
N GLU A 723 0.13 -17.27 -0.35
CA GLU A 723 0.62 -16.93 1.00
C GLU A 723 1.71 -15.85 0.93
N TRP A 724 2.35 -15.54 2.07
CA TRP A 724 3.37 -14.47 2.19
C TRP A 724 4.44 -14.39 1.12
N THR A 725 4.73 -15.51 0.47
CA THR A 725 5.69 -15.55 -0.62
C THR A 725 5.24 -14.80 -1.87
N GLY A 726 3.93 -14.58 -2.06
CA GLY A 726 3.34 -13.85 -3.18
C GLY A 726 3.61 -14.47 -4.55
N ALA A 727 3.46 -13.66 -5.60
CA ALA A 727 3.67 -14.05 -6.99
C ALA A 727 4.91 -13.40 -7.61
N THR A 728 5.50 -14.07 -8.60
CA THR A 728 6.54 -13.47 -9.46
C THR A 728 5.91 -13.07 -10.78
N ALA A 729 6.35 -11.97 -11.37
CA ALA A 729 5.74 -11.44 -12.60
C ALA A 729 6.80 -11.06 -13.61
N ASN A 730 6.49 -11.19 -14.90
CA ASN A 730 7.20 -10.49 -15.96
C ASN A 730 6.54 -9.12 -16.15
N PRO A 731 7.20 -8.03 -15.73
CA PRO A 731 6.61 -6.69 -15.79
C PRO A 731 6.34 -6.20 -17.21
N GLY A 732 7.10 -6.68 -18.20
CA GLY A 732 6.99 -6.23 -19.59
C GLY A 732 5.96 -6.99 -20.43
N THR A 733 5.51 -8.16 -19.98
CA THR A 733 4.55 -8.99 -20.72
C THR A 733 3.20 -9.17 -20.02
N GLY A 734 3.06 -8.72 -18.77
CA GLY A 734 1.85 -8.92 -17.98
C GLY A 734 1.59 -10.38 -17.63
N MET A 735 2.63 -11.21 -17.49
CA MET A 735 2.49 -12.61 -17.10
C MET A 735 2.80 -12.77 -15.61
N LEU A 736 1.85 -13.29 -14.84
CA LEU A 736 1.95 -13.52 -13.40
C LEU A 736 2.05 -15.02 -13.10
N TYR A 737 2.94 -15.40 -12.18
CA TYR A 737 3.17 -16.78 -11.79
C TYR A 737 2.97 -16.95 -10.29
N VAL A 738 2.06 -17.84 -9.91
CA VAL A 738 1.60 -18.02 -8.53
C VAL A 738 1.80 -19.47 -8.11
N THR A 739 2.55 -19.68 -7.03
CA THR A 739 2.52 -20.96 -6.30
C THR A 739 1.35 -20.89 -5.32
N ALA A 740 0.44 -21.86 -5.40
CA ALA A 740 -0.81 -21.81 -4.66
C ALA A 740 -1.13 -23.10 -3.89
N ASN A 741 -1.84 -22.98 -2.77
CA ASN A 741 -2.40 -24.11 -2.02
C ASN A 741 -3.88 -24.31 -2.37
N GLU A 742 -4.34 -25.56 -2.30
CA GLU A 742 -5.75 -25.93 -2.40
C GLU A 742 -6.11 -26.95 -1.31
N ILE A 743 -5.82 -26.58 -0.06
CA ILE A 743 -6.02 -27.44 1.11
C ILE A 743 -7.39 -27.12 1.74
N PRO A 744 -8.26 -28.13 1.96
CA PRO A 744 -9.54 -27.94 2.63
C PRO A 744 -9.37 -27.92 4.16
N TRP A 745 -9.97 -26.92 4.79
CA TRP A 745 -9.95 -26.70 6.23
C TRP A 745 -11.37 -26.61 6.77
N PHE A 746 -11.60 -27.05 8.00
CA PHE A 746 -12.83 -26.76 8.70
C PHE A 746 -12.57 -25.94 9.96
N VAL A 747 -13.37 -24.90 10.12
CA VAL A 747 -13.39 -24.01 11.28
C VAL A 747 -14.71 -24.18 12.02
N THR A 748 -14.67 -24.14 13.34
CA THR A 748 -15.86 -24.25 14.18
C THR A 748 -15.75 -23.26 15.32
N SER A 749 -16.83 -22.58 15.67
CA SER A 749 -16.88 -21.70 16.85
C SER A 749 -17.81 -22.30 17.90
N PHE A 750 -17.41 -22.25 19.16
CA PHE A 750 -18.11 -22.90 20.26
C PHE A 750 -18.45 -21.91 21.37
N ARG A 751 -19.54 -22.18 22.09
CA ARG A 751 -19.93 -21.38 23.27
C ARG A 751 -18.85 -21.48 24.35
N ASP A 752 -18.48 -20.33 24.90
CA ASP A 752 -17.45 -20.18 25.93
C ASP A 752 -17.94 -19.27 27.08
N ASP A 753 -18.77 -19.84 27.93
CA ASP A 753 -19.22 -19.27 29.20
C ASP A 753 -18.49 -19.94 30.39
N ASP A 754 -17.24 -20.33 30.19
CA ASP A 754 -16.38 -20.78 31.29
C ASP A 754 -15.98 -19.56 32.16
N PRO A 755 -15.88 -19.71 33.49
CA PRO A 755 -15.34 -18.65 34.32
C PRO A 755 -13.84 -18.45 34.05
N GLU A 756 -13.35 -17.23 34.25
CA GLU A 756 -11.91 -16.95 34.25
C GLU A 756 -11.22 -17.70 35.41
N PRO A 757 -9.93 -18.08 35.25
CA PRO A 757 -9.16 -18.66 36.34
C PRO A 757 -9.14 -17.73 37.57
N ALA A 758 -9.40 -18.29 38.75
CA ALA A 758 -9.45 -17.53 40.01
C ALA A 758 -8.37 -18.02 40.99
N LYS A 759 -7.79 -17.10 41.77
CA LYS A 759 -6.73 -17.41 42.74
C LYS A 759 -7.30 -17.77 44.12
N PRO A 760 -6.71 -18.74 44.85
CA PRO A 760 -5.59 -19.62 44.45
C PRO A 760 -6.05 -20.69 43.45
N PRO A 761 -5.18 -21.28 42.61
CA PRO A 761 -5.58 -22.28 41.61
C PRO A 761 -6.09 -23.59 42.26
N THR A 762 -7.09 -24.26 41.66
CA THR A 762 -7.56 -25.57 42.14
C THR A 762 -6.52 -26.67 41.88
N ALA A 763 -6.70 -27.85 42.50
CA ALA A 763 -5.85 -29.01 42.21
C ALA A 763 -5.89 -29.40 40.71
N GLY A 764 -7.06 -29.24 40.06
CA GLY A 764 -7.22 -29.46 38.63
C GLY A 764 -6.50 -28.41 37.77
N GLU A 765 -6.58 -27.14 38.15
CA GLU A 765 -5.85 -26.06 37.49
C GLU A 765 -4.33 -26.24 37.62
N GLN A 766 -3.84 -26.69 38.78
CA GLN A 766 -2.43 -27.01 38.97
C GLN A 766 -1.96 -28.17 38.08
N ALA A 767 -2.76 -29.23 37.97
CA ALA A 767 -2.48 -30.34 37.05
C ALA A 767 -2.44 -29.86 35.59
N TYR A 768 -3.40 -29.01 35.20
CA TYR A 768 -3.43 -28.38 33.88
C TYR A 768 -2.17 -27.56 33.60
N MET A 769 -1.79 -26.68 34.52
CA MET A 769 -0.62 -25.80 34.40
C MET A 769 0.71 -26.56 34.37
N THR A 770 0.71 -27.82 34.78
CA THR A 770 1.91 -28.67 34.73
C THR A 770 2.01 -29.43 33.40
N ILE A 771 0.90 -29.93 32.88
CA ILE A 771 0.90 -30.95 31.81
C ILE A 771 0.29 -30.44 30.50
N CYS A 772 -0.76 -29.63 30.56
CA CYS A 772 -1.55 -29.24 29.38
C CYS A 772 -1.18 -27.85 28.85
N VAL A 773 -0.63 -26.98 29.70
CA VAL A 773 -0.36 -25.56 29.37
C VAL A 773 0.57 -25.38 28.16
N ALA A 774 1.53 -26.28 27.97
CA ALA A 774 2.51 -26.18 26.88
C ALA A 774 1.85 -26.25 25.50
N CYS A 775 0.73 -26.97 25.38
CA CYS A 775 -0.02 -27.09 24.14
C CYS A 775 -1.22 -26.13 24.10
N HIS A 776 -1.98 -26.04 25.20
CA HIS A 776 -3.28 -25.36 25.20
C HIS A 776 -3.25 -23.93 25.76
N GLY A 777 -2.08 -23.46 26.20
CA GLY A 777 -1.87 -22.12 26.74
C GLY A 777 -2.37 -21.94 28.18
N PRO A 778 -1.91 -20.91 28.89
CA PRO A 778 -2.28 -20.68 30.30
C PRO A 778 -3.76 -20.31 30.49
N ASP A 779 -4.43 -19.81 29.46
CA ASP A 779 -5.83 -19.38 29.49
C ASP A 779 -6.79 -20.39 28.85
N ARG A 780 -6.30 -21.58 28.47
CA ARG A 780 -7.05 -22.64 27.77
C ARG A 780 -7.60 -22.24 26.39
N LYS A 781 -7.13 -21.14 25.79
CA LYS A 781 -7.60 -20.70 24.45
C LYS A 781 -6.94 -21.44 23.29
N GLY A 782 -5.98 -22.33 23.57
CA GLY A 782 -5.23 -23.04 22.54
C GLY A 782 -4.07 -22.22 21.98
N ILE A 783 -3.13 -22.90 21.33
CA ILE A 783 -1.98 -22.28 20.67
C ILE A 783 -1.79 -22.94 19.31
N GLY A 784 -1.87 -22.15 18.23
CA GLY A 784 -1.65 -22.65 16.87
C GLY A 784 -2.56 -23.83 16.53
N HIS A 785 -1.96 -25.02 16.39
CA HIS A 785 -2.68 -26.26 16.03
C HIS A 785 -3.41 -26.91 17.21
N ALA A 786 -3.08 -26.53 18.45
CA ALA A 786 -3.74 -27.08 19.64
C ALA A 786 -5.06 -26.35 19.88
N PRO A 787 -6.20 -27.07 19.93
CA PRO A 787 -7.51 -26.44 20.05
C PRO A 787 -7.71 -25.81 21.43
N PRO A 788 -8.65 -24.85 21.57
CA PRO A 788 -9.08 -24.36 22.86
C PRO A 788 -9.68 -25.47 23.71
N LEU A 789 -9.43 -25.41 25.01
CA LEU A 789 -10.11 -26.20 26.04
C LEU A 789 -11.18 -25.40 26.78
N ARG A 790 -11.26 -24.08 26.57
CA ARG A 790 -12.43 -23.31 26.99
C ARG A 790 -13.70 -23.80 26.31
N GLY A 791 -14.81 -23.77 27.04
CA GLY A 791 -16.11 -24.26 26.62
C GLY A 791 -16.14 -25.77 26.35
N VAL A 792 -15.12 -26.54 26.73
CA VAL A 792 -15.06 -27.99 26.44
C VAL A 792 -16.20 -28.76 27.10
N ARG A 793 -16.75 -28.25 28.21
CA ARG A 793 -17.95 -28.79 28.89
C ARG A 793 -19.21 -28.84 28.03
N HIS A 794 -19.27 -28.05 26.96
CA HIS A 794 -20.37 -28.10 25.98
C HIS A 794 -20.14 -29.07 24.83
N ARG A 795 -18.92 -29.59 24.71
CA ARG A 795 -18.46 -30.39 23.57
C ARG A 795 -18.18 -31.83 23.93
N LEU A 796 -17.61 -32.06 25.12
CA LEU A 796 -17.17 -33.36 25.59
C LEU A 796 -17.70 -33.64 26.99
N ASN A 797 -18.00 -34.91 27.25
CA ASN A 797 -18.25 -35.40 28.60
C ASN A 797 -16.95 -35.96 29.23
N GLU A 798 -17.04 -36.34 30.50
CA GLU A 798 -15.91 -36.86 31.28
C GLU A 798 -15.29 -38.13 30.68
N GLU A 799 -16.10 -39.06 30.20
CA GLU A 799 -15.64 -40.30 29.58
C GLU A 799 -14.83 -40.02 28.31
N GLN A 800 -15.30 -39.11 27.46
CA GLN A 800 -14.62 -38.71 26.24
C GLN A 800 -13.30 -37.97 26.51
N ILE A 801 -13.26 -37.13 27.56
CA ILE A 801 -12.01 -36.47 27.97
C ILE A 801 -11.03 -37.53 28.49
N LEU A 802 -11.49 -38.46 29.32
CA LEU A 802 -10.65 -39.55 29.84
C LEU A 802 -10.09 -40.42 28.71
N GLU A 803 -10.91 -40.74 27.71
CA GLU A 803 -10.49 -41.49 26.53
C GLU A 803 -9.41 -40.74 25.72
N GLN A 804 -9.57 -39.43 25.52
CA GLN A 804 -8.56 -38.61 24.84
C GLN A 804 -7.26 -38.49 25.66
N LEU A 805 -7.36 -38.37 26.99
CA LEU A 805 -6.18 -38.42 27.85
C LEU A 805 -5.48 -39.78 27.76
N LYS A 806 -6.24 -40.87 27.60
CA LYS A 806 -5.69 -42.22 27.52
C LYS A 806 -5.02 -42.52 26.18
N ASN A 807 -5.66 -42.14 25.08
CA ASN A 807 -5.28 -42.59 23.75
C ASN A 807 -4.62 -41.48 22.91
N GLY A 808 -4.69 -40.22 23.34
CA GLY A 808 -4.36 -39.07 22.51
C GLY A 808 -5.40 -38.82 21.41
N ARG A 809 -5.22 -37.74 20.66
CA ARG A 809 -6.05 -37.41 19.47
C ARG A 809 -5.32 -36.45 18.55
N GLY A 810 -5.20 -36.79 17.26
CA GLY A 810 -4.47 -35.97 16.29
C GLY A 810 -3.01 -35.78 16.71
N SER A 811 -2.54 -34.54 16.84
CA SER A 811 -1.19 -34.22 17.32
C SER A 811 -1.04 -34.28 18.86
N MET A 812 -2.13 -34.50 19.62
CA MET A 812 -2.07 -34.64 21.08
C MET A 812 -1.66 -36.08 21.45
N PRO A 813 -0.52 -36.30 22.12
CA PRO A 813 -0.12 -37.63 22.58
C PRO A 813 -1.00 -38.12 23.75
N PRO A 814 -0.98 -39.43 24.07
CA PRO A 814 -1.51 -39.95 25.33
C PRO A 814 -0.93 -39.19 26.53
N MET A 815 -1.80 -38.61 27.36
CA MET A 815 -1.40 -37.78 28.51
C MET A 815 -1.53 -38.50 29.85
N LEU A 816 -2.29 -39.59 29.94
CA LEU A 816 -2.39 -40.37 31.18
C LEU A 816 -1.03 -40.81 31.74
N PRO A 817 -0.03 -41.23 30.93
CA PRO A 817 1.30 -41.57 31.47
C PRO A 817 2.04 -40.39 32.11
N ALA A 818 1.70 -39.15 31.74
CA ALA A 818 2.30 -37.93 32.28
C ALA A 818 1.55 -37.38 33.52
N LEU A 819 0.37 -37.93 33.85
CA LEU A 819 -0.46 -37.52 34.98
C LEU A 819 -0.38 -38.54 36.11
N LYS A 820 -0.34 -38.08 37.37
CA LYS A 820 -0.53 -38.97 38.52
C LYS A 820 -2.00 -39.39 38.63
N PRO A 821 -2.33 -40.62 39.07
CA PRO A 821 -3.72 -41.08 39.19
C PRO A 821 -4.63 -40.13 39.96
N GLU A 822 -4.14 -39.52 41.04
CA GLU A 822 -4.85 -38.53 41.86
C GLU A 822 -5.09 -37.18 41.16
N GLN A 823 -4.39 -36.88 40.06
CA GLN A 823 -4.54 -35.64 39.29
C GLN A 823 -5.60 -35.72 38.20
N VAL A 824 -5.96 -36.92 37.74
CA VAL A 824 -6.82 -37.12 36.57
C VAL A 824 -8.22 -36.56 36.80
N LYS A 825 -8.89 -36.94 37.90
CA LYS A 825 -10.24 -36.47 38.20
C LYS A 825 -10.30 -34.95 38.46
N PRO A 826 -9.41 -34.36 39.29
CA PRO A 826 -9.34 -32.91 39.44
C PRO A 826 -9.13 -32.16 38.11
N LEU A 827 -8.25 -32.66 37.23
CA LEU A 827 -8.03 -32.06 35.90
C LEU A 827 -9.33 -32.06 35.09
N ILE A 828 -10.03 -33.19 35.02
CA ILE A 828 -11.31 -33.28 34.28
C ILE A 828 -12.35 -32.35 34.89
N ASP A 829 -12.45 -32.27 36.22
CA ASP A 829 -13.40 -31.35 36.87
C ASP A 829 -13.07 -29.88 36.59
N PHE A 830 -11.79 -29.51 36.54
CA PHE A 830 -11.38 -28.17 36.12
C PHE A 830 -11.72 -27.87 34.65
N LEU A 831 -11.49 -28.83 33.75
CA LEU A 831 -11.87 -28.69 32.34
C LEU A 831 -13.39 -28.60 32.15
N LEU A 832 -14.17 -29.29 32.98
CA LEU A 832 -15.63 -29.27 32.95
C LEU A 832 -16.25 -28.16 33.82
N CYS A 833 -15.44 -27.32 34.45
CA CYS A 833 -15.84 -26.26 35.39
C CYS A 833 -16.73 -26.77 36.54
N ARG A 834 -16.42 -27.97 37.06
CA ARG A 834 -17.07 -28.63 38.20
C ARG A 834 -16.30 -28.49 39.51
N ASP A 835 -15.09 -27.96 39.44
CA ASP A 835 -14.21 -27.74 40.59
C ASP A 835 -14.61 -26.52 41.43
N ARG A 836 -15.51 -25.66 40.90
CA ARG A 836 -16.07 -24.48 41.57
C ARG A 836 -17.51 -24.19 41.14
N PRO A 837 -18.30 -23.46 41.97
CA PRO A 837 -19.57 -22.89 41.53
C PRO A 837 -19.37 -21.92 40.35
N ILE A 838 -20.14 -22.08 39.29
CA ILE A 838 -20.15 -21.15 38.15
C ILE A 838 -21.09 -19.98 38.51
N PRO A 839 -20.63 -18.71 38.43
CA PRO A 839 -21.51 -17.56 38.62
C PRO A 839 -22.71 -17.62 37.66
N PRO A 840 -23.92 -17.22 38.09
CA PRO A 840 -25.05 -17.15 37.18
C PRO A 840 -24.73 -16.19 36.02
N LEU A 841 -25.02 -16.63 34.80
CA LEU A 841 -24.86 -15.80 33.62
C LEU A 841 -25.91 -14.69 33.63
N ASP A 842 -25.51 -13.47 33.29
CA ASP A 842 -26.46 -12.40 33.03
C ASP A 842 -27.27 -12.78 31.78
N PRO A 843 -28.60 -12.97 31.89
CA PRO A 843 -29.43 -13.33 30.75
C PRO A 843 -29.50 -12.24 29.67
N LYS A 844 -29.05 -11.01 29.97
CA LYS A 844 -28.94 -9.92 29.01
C LYS A 844 -27.56 -9.83 28.33
N ALA A 845 -26.53 -10.47 28.89
CA ALA A 845 -25.20 -10.45 28.30
C ALA A 845 -25.17 -11.37 27.07
N PRO A 846 -24.52 -10.94 25.95
CA PRO A 846 -24.38 -11.79 24.78
C PRO A 846 -23.55 -13.04 25.12
N PRO A 847 -23.86 -14.20 24.50
CA PRO A 847 -23.06 -15.40 24.67
C PRO A 847 -21.64 -15.15 24.16
N LYS A 848 -20.66 -15.61 24.93
CA LYS A 848 -19.25 -15.61 24.55
C LYS A 848 -18.95 -16.83 23.67
N TRP A 849 -18.03 -16.65 22.73
CA TRP A 849 -17.65 -17.66 21.75
C TRP A 849 -16.13 -17.78 21.66
N THR A 850 -15.66 -18.99 21.38
CA THR A 850 -14.25 -19.30 21.18
C THR A 850 -14.05 -20.11 19.90
N PHE A 851 -13.07 -19.71 19.10
CA PHE A 851 -12.68 -20.36 17.85
C PHE A 851 -12.01 -21.71 18.13
N GLY A 852 -12.51 -22.77 17.50
CA GLY A 852 -12.13 -24.17 17.68
C GLY A 852 -10.79 -24.62 17.08
N GLY A 853 -10.01 -23.70 16.50
CA GLY A 853 -8.72 -24.00 15.88
C GLY A 853 -8.79 -24.35 14.38
N TRP A 854 -7.62 -24.33 13.75
CA TRP A 854 -7.45 -24.61 12.31
C TRP A 854 -7.29 -26.11 12.05
N ASN A 855 -8.37 -26.76 11.62
CA ASN A 855 -8.35 -28.20 11.38
C ASN A 855 -8.39 -28.49 9.88
N ARG A 856 -7.50 -29.36 9.39
CA ARG A 856 -7.52 -29.81 7.98
C ARG A 856 -8.55 -30.94 7.82
N LEU A 857 -9.27 -30.93 6.71
CA LEU A 857 -10.01 -32.11 6.27
C LEU A 857 -8.99 -33.09 5.67
N GLN A 858 -8.85 -34.27 6.25
CA GLN A 858 -7.88 -35.28 5.83
C GLN A 858 -8.55 -36.66 5.70
N ASP A 859 -7.96 -37.52 4.88
CA ASP A 859 -8.31 -38.95 4.82
C ASP A 859 -7.63 -39.75 5.94
N ALA A 860 -7.85 -41.08 5.96
CA ALA A 860 -7.30 -41.95 7.01
C ALA A 860 -5.76 -42.04 6.99
N GLN A 861 -5.13 -41.67 5.88
CA GLN A 861 -3.69 -41.69 5.67
C GLN A 861 -3.05 -40.32 5.93
N GLY A 862 -3.86 -39.29 6.21
CA GLY A 862 -3.40 -37.93 6.48
C GLY A 862 -3.25 -37.05 5.24
N TYR A 863 -3.66 -37.53 4.05
CA TYR A 863 -3.68 -36.69 2.85
C TYR A 863 -4.88 -35.73 2.87
N PRO A 864 -4.83 -34.60 2.14
CA PRO A 864 -5.96 -33.69 2.06
C PRO A 864 -7.23 -34.38 1.54
N GLY A 865 -8.34 -34.23 2.27
CA GLY A 865 -9.62 -34.92 2.04
C GLY A 865 -10.44 -34.36 0.88
N CYS A 866 -9.79 -33.85 -0.17
CA CYS A 866 -10.41 -33.37 -1.40
C CYS A 866 -9.69 -33.92 -2.63
N THR A 867 -10.30 -33.81 -3.80
CA THR A 867 -9.64 -34.19 -5.06
C THR A 867 -8.39 -33.33 -5.31
N PRO A 868 -7.27 -33.94 -5.75
CA PRO A 868 -6.08 -33.19 -6.16
C PRO A 868 -6.35 -32.39 -7.45
N PRO A 869 -5.58 -31.33 -7.74
CA PRO A 869 -4.33 -30.97 -7.08
C PRO A 869 -4.49 -30.27 -5.73
N TRP A 870 -3.58 -30.53 -4.79
CA TRP A 870 -3.57 -29.91 -3.47
C TRP A 870 -2.64 -28.70 -3.36
N GLY A 871 -1.79 -28.52 -4.37
CA GLY A 871 -0.98 -27.33 -4.57
C GLY A 871 -0.58 -27.21 -6.04
N THR A 872 -0.43 -25.99 -6.52
CA THR A 872 -0.26 -25.72 -7.97
C THR A 872 0.76 -24.63 -8.24
N LEU A 873 1.33 -24.64 -9.44
CA LEU A 873 1.99 -23.51 -10.06
C LEU A 873 1.10 -23.06 -11.20
N THR A 874 0.66 -21.80 -11.16
CA THR A 874 -0.32 -21.26 -12.11
C THR A 874 0.26 -20.04 -12.79
N CYS A 875 0.09 -19.94 -14.11
CA CYS A 875 0.36 -18.74 -14.87
C CYS A 875 -0.94 -18.04 -15.26
N VAL A 876 -1.06 -16.77 -14.88
CA VAL A 876 -2.18 -15.90 -15.23
C VAL A 876 -1.69 -14.84 -16.21
N ASN A 877 -2.34 -14.75 -17.37
CA ASN A 877 -2.12 -13.66 -18.32
C ASN A 877 -2.98 -12.47 -17.91
N LEU A 878 -2.36 -11.42 -17.37
CA LEU A 878 -3.05 -10.26 -16.82
C LEU A 878 -3.69 -9.37 -17.91
N ASN A 879 -3.23 -9.46 -19.16
CA ASN A 879 -3.81 -8.70 -20.27
C ASN A 879 -5.25 -9.20 -20.58
N THR A 880 -5.42 -10.53 -20.56
CA THR A 880 -6.71 -11.20 -20.84
C THR A 880 -7.48 -11.53 -19.57
N GLY A 881 -6.81 -11.59 -18.42
CA GLY A 881 -7.34 -12.10 -17.16
C GLY A 881 -7.49 -13.63 -17.15
N LYS A 882 -6.91 -14.37 -18.09
CA LYS A 882 -7.11 -15.82 -18.21
C LYS A 882 -5.91 -16.61 -17.69
N ILE A 883 -6.16 -17.80 -17.14
CA ILE A 883 -5.11 -18.76 -16.82
C ILE A 883 -4.50 -19.26 -18.15
N ALA A 884 -3.20 -19.03 -18.33
CA ALA A 884 -2.47 -19.52 -19.49
C ALA A 884 -2.14 -21.01 -19.35
N TRP A 885 -1.76 -21.44 -18.15
CA TRP A 885 -1.55 -22.84 -17.78
C TRP A 885 -1.57 -22.99 -16.25
N LYS A 886 -1.85 -24.21 -15.79
CA LYS A 886 -1.86 -24.57 -14.37
C LYS A 886 -1.40 -26.02 -14.22
N VAL A 887 -0.39 -26.26 -13.37
CA VAL A 887 0.20 -27.59 -13.15
C VAL A 887 0.28 -27.93 -11.66
N PRO A 888 0.18 -29.21 -11.25
CA PRO A 888 0.42 -29.62 -9.86
C PRO A 888 1.84 -29.27 -9.41
N PHE A 889 1.99 -28.64 -8.23
CA PHE A 889 3.28 -28.25 -7.67
C PHE A 889 3.63 -29.08 -6.43
N GLY A 890 4.65 -29.92 -6.56
CA GLY A 890 5.02 -30.92 -5.55
C GLY A 890 4.37 -32.28 -5.78
N GLU A 891 4.88 -33.30 -5.10
CA GLU A 891 4.39 -34.67 -5.21
C GLU A 891 4.62 -35.44 -3.91
N TYR A 892 3.80 -36.44 -3.63
CA TYR A 892 4.04 -37.40 -2.55
C TYR A 892 4.82 -38.59 -3.13
N PRO A 893 6.12 -38.77 -2.78
CA PRO A 893 6.94 -39.83 -3.36
C PRO A 893 6.30 -41.22 -3.25
N GLU A 894 5.69 -41.51 -2.11
CA GLU A 894 5.01 -42.78 -1.83
C GLU A 894 3.74 -43.02 -2.66
N LEU A 895 3.12 -41.95 -3.20
CA LEU A 895 2.01 -42.05 -4.15
C LEU A 895 2.54 -42.16 -5.58
N ALA A 896 3.60 -41.41 -5.91
CA ALA A 896 4.27 -41.49 -7.21
C ALA A 896 4.84 -42.90 -7.47
N GLU A 897 5.44 -43.53 -6.47
CA GLU A 897 5.92 -44.93 -6.52
C GLU A 897 4.79 -45.93 -6.83
N LYS A 898 3.54 -45.60 -6.47
CA LYS A 898 2.34 -46.40 -6.77
C LYS A 898 1.71 -46.05 -8.13
N GLY A 899 2.35 -45.19 -8.93
CA GLY A 899 1.85 -44.76 -10.23
C GLY A 899 0.72 -43.72 -10.16
N VAL A 900 0.49 -43.09 -9.00
CA VAL A 900 -0.47 -41.99 -8.89
C VAL A 900 0.12 -40.74 -9.56
N PRO A 901 -0.62 -40.05 -10.47
CA PRO A 901 -0.17 -38.79 -11.06
C PRO A 901 0.19 -37.74 -10.00
N LYS A 902 1.04 -36.77 -10.36
CA LYS A 902 1.44 -35.68 -9.45
C LYS A 902 0.21 -34.99 -8.85
N THR A 903 0.07 -35.08 -7.53
CA THR A 903 -1.08 -34.56 -6.79
C THR A 903 -0.91 -33.13 -6.31
N GLY A 904 0.29 -32.55 -6.43
CA GLY A 904 0.61 -31.28 -5.77
C GLY A 904 0.74 -31.42 -4.25
N GLN A 905 1.33 -30.42 -3.62
CA GLN A 905 1.51 -30.34 -2.17
C GLN A 905 1.29 -28.92 -1.66
N GLU A 906 0.87 -28.85 -0.40
CA GLU A 906 0.92 -27.60 0.38
C GLU A 906 2.35 -27.02 0.32
N ASN A 907 2.46 -25.72 0.04
CA ASN A 907 3.71 -25.06 -0.26
C ASN A 907 3.80 -23.65 0.35
N PHE A 908 5.03 -23.26 0.70
CA PHE A 908 5.35 -21.98 1.36
C PHE A 908 6.71 -21.42 0.94
N GLY A 909 7.20 -21.80 -0.25
CA GLY A 909 8.52 -21.40 -0.75
C GLY A 909 8.50 -20.33 -1.84
N GLY A 910 7.37 -20.08 -2.52
CA GLY A 910 7.30 -19.08 -3.59
C GLY A 910 8.19 -19.38 -4.79
N ALA A 911 8.31 -18.38 -5.68
CA ALA A 911 9.04 -18.49 -6.93
C ALA A 911 9.75 -17.18 -7.33
N MET A 912 10.71 -17.31 -8.24
CA MET A 912 11.34 -16.24 -9.00
C MET A 912 11.29 -16.52 -10.51
N LEU A 913 11.45 -15.48 -11.33
CA LEU A 913 11.42 -15.55 -12.78
C LEU A 913 12.70 -14.96 -13.41
N THR A 914 13.21 -15.62 -14.44
CA THR A 914 14.28 -15.11 -15.30
C THR A 914 13.70 -14.54 -16.60
N SER A 915 14.37 -13.54 -17.17
CA SER A 915 14.05 -12.99 -18.51
C SER A 915 14.11 -14.03 -19.64
N THR A 916 14.81 -15.14 -19.41
CA THR A 916 14.94 -16.27 -20.34
C THR A 916 13.77 -17.25 -20.30
N GLY A 917 12.75 -16.98 -19.48
CA GLY A 917 11.55 -17.81 -19.36
C GLY A 917 11.74 -19.08 -18.52
N VAL A 918 12.59 -19.01 -17.49
CA VAL A 918 12.75 -20.06 -16.47
C VAL A 918 12.21 -19.54 -15.14
N ILE A 919 11.27 -20.28 -14.55
CA ILE A 919 10.77 -20.08 -13.18
C ILE A 919 11.57 -21.00 -12.27
N VAL A 920 12.00 -20.52 -11.10
CA VAL A 920 12.55 -21.41 -10.05
C VAL A 920 11.72 -21.27 -8.78
N ALA A 921 11.30 -22.42 -8.24
CA ALA A 921 10.39 -22.50 -7.10
C ALA A 921 10.74 -23.67 -6.18
N GLY A 922 10.35 -23.57 -4.91
CA GLY A 922 10.55 -24.62 -3.93
C GLY A 922 9.52 -24.58 -2.81
N GLY A 923 9.81 -25.29 -1.72
CA GLY A 923 9.03 -25.24 -0.49
C GLY A 923 7.79 -26.11 -0.46
N THR A 924 7.89 -27.29 -1.07
CA THR A 924 6.98 -28.43 -0.92
C THR A 924 7.57 -29.47 0.05
N ARG A 925 6.75 -30.34 0.63
CA ARG A 925 7.18 -31.35 1.62
C ARG A 925 8.08 -32.45 1.05
N ASP A 926 8.09 -32.65 -0.27
CA ASP A 926 9.07 -33.48 -0.97
C ASP A 926 10.51 -32.91 -0.96
N LYS A 927 10.70 -31.69 -0.43
CA LYS A 927 11.99 -31.04 -0.25
C LYS A 927 12.75 -30.86 -1.57
N LYS A 928 12.07 -30.61 -2.69
CA LYS A 928 12.75 -30.28 -3.95
C LYS A 928 12.73 -28.78 -4.24
N VAL A 929 13.82 -28.29 -4.81
CA VAL A 929 13.83 -27.04 -5.62
C VAL A 929 13.71 -27.43 -7.08
N ARG A 930 12.92 -26.68 -7.85
CA ARG A 930 12.55 -27.01 -9.22
C ARG A 930 12.66 -25.81 -10.14
N ALA A 931 12.97 -26.06 -11.41
CA ALA A 931 12.88 -25.09 -12.47
C ALA A 931 11.81 -25.49 -13.49
N PHE A 932 11.04 -24.51 -13.97
CA PHE A 932 9.95 -24.71 -14.92
C PHE A 932 10.08 -23.79 -16.13
N ASP A 933 9.58 -24.24 -17.27
CA ASP A 933 9.38 -23.39 -18.44
C ASP A 933 8.20 -22.44 -18.21
N ALA A 934 8.46 -21.14 -18.28
CA ALA A 934 7.46 -20.11 -18.00
C ALA A 934 6.31 -20.04 -19.03
N SER A 935 6.44 -20.67 -20.19
CA SER A 935 5.44 -20.64 -21.26
C SER A 935 4.40 -21.75 -21.17
N ASN A 936 4.72 -22.87 -20.52
CA ASN A 936 3.82 -24.04 -20.46
C ASN A 936 3.79 -24.77 -19.11
N GLY A 937 4.69 -24.43 -18.17
CA GLY A 937 4.75 -25.04 -16.84
C GLY A 937 5.50 -26.38 -16.77
N ASP A 938 6.20 -26.79 -17.84
CA ASP A 938 6.97 -28.04 -17.84
C ASP A 938 8.15 -27.97 -16.85
N GLU A 939 8.33 -29.01 -16.04
CA GLU A 939 9.49 -29.12 -15.15
C GLU A 939 10.76 -29.42 -15.99
N LEU A 940 11.72 -28.51 -15.96
CA LEU A 940 12.97 -28.59 -16.73
C LEU A 940 14.13 -29.17 -15.91
N TRP A 941 14.07 -29.01 -14.59
CA TRP A 941 15.11 -29.44 -13.66
C TRP A 941 14.56 -29.52 -12.24
N SER A 942 15.10 -30.43 -11.44
CA SER A 942 14.87 -30.43 -10.00
C SER A 942 16.06 -30.99 -9.22
N TYR A 943 16.16 -30.58 -7.96
CA TYR A 943 17.20 -31.02 -7.03
C TYR A 943 16.59 -31.34 -5.67
N GLN A 944 17.02 -32.46 -5.09
CA GLN A 944 16.59 -32.93 -3.78
C GLN A 944 17.36 -32.18 -2.68
N LEU A 945 16.69 -31.28 -1.96
CA LEU A 945 17.24 -30.59 -0.81
C LEU A 945 17.20 -31.50 0.43
N PRO A 946 18.12 -31.29 1.41
CA PRO A 946 18.09 -32.00 2.68
C PRO A 946 16.85 -31.64 3.52
N LEU A 947 16.37 -30.39 3.40
CA LEU A 947 15.16 -29.87 4.04
C LEU A 947 14.39 -29.01 3.03
N HIS A 948 13.08 -28.80 3.24
CA HIS A 948 12.33 -27.92 2.35
C HIS A 948 12.69 -26.44 2.58
N SER A 949 12.54 -25.65 1.52
CA SER A 949 12.67 -24.19 1.57
C SER A 949 11.38 -23.52 2.04
N THR A 950 11.47 -22.30 2.57
CA THR A 950 10.32 -21.53 3.07
C THR A 950 10.35 -20.05 2.70
N ALA A 951 11.17 -19.70 1.70
CA ALA A 951 11.22 -18.36 1.13
C ALA A 951 11.52 -18.41 -0.37
N PRO A 952 11.10 -17.38 -1.13
CA PRO A 952 11.37 -17.30 -2.57
C PRO A 952 12.87 -17.35 -2.88
N PRO A 953 13.30 -18.08 -3.93
CA PRO A 953 14.68 -18.03 -4.39
C PRO A 953 15.08 -16.62 -4.84
N ALA A 954 16.38 -16.32 -4.76
CA ALA A 954 16.96 -15.11 -5.35
C ALA A 954 17.99 -15.50 -6.43
N SER A 955 18.20 -14.63 -7.42
CA SER A 955 19.25 -14.81 -8.42
C SER A 955 20.15 -13.59 -8.50
N TYR A 956 21.45 -13.82 -8.65
CA TYR A 956 22.46 -12.76 -8.71
C TYR A 956 23.59 -13.19 -9.63
N GLU A 957 24.42 -12.23 -10.02
CA GLU A 957 25.68 -12.49 -10.71
C GLU A 957 26.85 -12.13 -9.81
N ALA A 958 27.83 -13.03 -9.69
CA ALA A 958 29.08 -12.76 -9.00
C ALA A 958 30.25 -13.38 -9.79
N ASN A 959 31.30 -12.59 -10.03
CA ASN A 959 32.46 -12.99 -10.85
C ASN A 959 32.06 -13.57 -12.23
N GLY A 960 31.08 -12.95 -12.90
CA GLY A 960 30.60 -13.36 -14.23
C GLY A 960 29.82 -14.68 -14.27
N ARG A 961 29.45 -15.23 -13.10
CA ARG A 961 28.61 -16.44 -12.98
C ARG A 961 27.28 -16.07 -12.34
N GLN A 962 26.19 -16.54 -12.93
CA GLN A 962 24.85 -16.42 -12.38
C GLN A 962 24.59 -17.55 -11.39
N PHE A 963 24.05 -17.18 -10.23
CA PHE A 963 23.67 -18.09 -9.16
C PHE A 963 22.17 -17.98 -8.86
N ILE A 964 21.64 -19.04 -8.27
CA ILE A 964 20.32 -19.07 -7.64
C ILE A 964 20.50 -19.56 -6.21
N VAL A 965 19.99 -18.83 -5.22
CA VAL A 965 20.13 -19.16 -3.79
C VAL A 965 18.77 -19.37 -3.13
N VAL A 966 18.70 -20.35 -2.23
CA VAL A 966 17.50 -20.70 -1.45
C VAL A 966 17.86 -20.96 0.01
N PRO A 967 16.99 -20.60 0.97
CA PRO A 967 17.13 -21.06 2.35
C PRO A 967 16.66 -22.51 2.46
N VAL A 968 17.34 -23.30 3.28
CA VAL A 968 17.15 -24.75 3.46
C VAL A 968 17.09 -25.05 4.95
N THR A 969 16.00 -24.64 5.60
CA THR A 969 15.84 -24.72 7.06
C THR A 969 14.74 -25.66 7.52
N GLY A 970 13.84 -26.10 6.64
CA GLY A 970 12.73 -26.95 7.04
C GLY A 970 11.80 -26.30 8.09
N GLY A 971 11.04 -27.13 8.81
CA GLY A 971 10.07 -26.70 9.81
C GLY A 971 8.99 -25.75 9.28
N GLY A 972 8.64 -24.74 10.09
CA GLY A 972 7.61 -23.76 9.75
C GLY A 972 6.21 -24.37 9.65
N LYS A 973 5.37 -23.82 8.75
CA LYS A 973 3.97 -24.26 8.54
C LYS A 973 3.85 -25.69 7.98
N LEU A 974 4.89 -26.19 7.32
CA LEU A 974 4.92 -27.56 6.81
C LEU A 974 5.34 -28.61 7.85
N GLY A 975 5.90 -28.17 8.99
CA GLY A 975 6.42 -29.05 10.04
C GLY A 975 7.69 -29.79 9.64
N GLY A 976 8.01 -30.86 10.37
CA GLY A 976 9.18 -31.71 10.09
C GLY A 976 10.50 -31.20 10.69
N PRO A 977 11.63 -31.86 10.36
CA PRO A 977 12.95 -31.49 10.86
C PRO A 977 13.33 -30.05 10.51
N THR A 978 14.17 -29.45 11.35
CA THR A 978 14.68 -28.09 11.18
C THR A 978 16.20 -28.08 10.96
N GLY A 979 16.70 -27.02 10.34
CA GLY A 979 18.11 -26.81 10.00
C GLY A 979 18.42 -25.33 9.80
N ASP A 980 19.60 -25.04 9.25
CA ASP A 980 20.27 -23.73 9.38
C ASP A 980 20.96 -23.26 8.10
N ALA A 981 20.61 -23.84 6.94
CA ALA A 981 21.42 -23.72 5.73
C ALA A 981 20.90 -22.69 4.72
N TRP A 982 21.84 -22.10 3.98
CA TRP A 982 21.64 -21.46 2.69
C TRP A 982 22.37 -22.26 1.61
N MET A 983 21.72 -22.55 0.48
CA MET A 983 22.30 -23.29 -0.63
C MET A 983 22.20 -22.50 -1.93
N ALA A 984 23.30 -22.45 -2.69
CA ALA A 984 23.33 -21.82 -4.01
C ALA A 984 23.63 -22.81 -5.12
N PHE A 985 23.05 -22.54 -6.29
CA PHE A 985 23.17 -23.34 -7.51
C PHE A 985 23.68 -22.46 -8.65
N ALA A 986 24.53 -23.01 -9.52
CA ALA A 986 25.03 -22.33 -10.70
C ALA A 986 25.32 -23.34 -11.82
N LEU A 987 25.55 -22.84 -13.03
CA LEU A 987 26.09 -23.68 -14.10
C LEU A 987 27.55 -24.07 -13.77
N PRO A 988 28.02 -25.25 -14.23
CA PRO A 988 29.40 -25.68 -14.05
C PRO A 988 30.41 -24.64 -14.56
N LYS A 989 31.58 -24.60 -13.93
CA LYS A 989 32.67 -23.66 -14.27
C LYS A 989 33.27 -23.91 -15.65
#